data_AF-A0A545VTB0-F1
#
_entry.id   AF-A0A545VTB0-F1
#
_cell.length_a   1.000
_cell.length_b   1.000
_cell.length_c   1.000
_cell.angle_alpha   90.00
_cell.angle_beta   90.00
_cell.angle_gamma   90.00
#
_symmetry.space_group_name_H-M   'P 1'
#
loop_
_entity.id
_entity.type
_entity.pdbx_description
1 polymer ?
#
loop_
_entity_poly.entity_id
_entity_poly.type
_entity_poly.pdbx_seq_one_letter_code
_entity_poly.pdbx_strand_id
1 'polypeptide(L)'
;MLRVALLLASLPVWQQVLAAGTSFLNHTELLSGVENPDWYEQNIPLIDIPSPQIQDVYYYRWQTYKEHLAYTGAQHGYLATEFLHPASYGAPFGGIVAAAGHHIVEGRWVRDLGYGRDLVNYWLAGPGQLPKPATEELNKDTHDWAHEYSFWAASAVWKRYLVTGDRNFTAGQLGNLVRQYRGWDSHFSPDLGLYWQVPVWDATEYTAASYESPGGDPYHGGAGFRPTINAYQYGDARAIAAIAALVGDAEEDLQAEYEQRAASLRQALQTHLWNEDKKFFMHRDRDFGRKLLQDREIMGFLPWMFAMPPGNFSTEPFAQLTDARGFLSTFGPTTLEQRSKWYMHEADGCCRWDGPSWPFATSQTLTAVETLLHEYHRQSTITPSDYVAMLETYAKTLYKGGKPYVAEAHHPAEDRWIYDGRDHSEDYNHSTFVDNVLAGLLGLRGQAGDTLVVRPLVPPSWAYFAVENVAYHGRSVTVLWDESGTRYGQGKGFSVFVDGALSAHRDTVEELTIRVTPAIPRAPTLKVNIAANTQNDARLSRAFASYTSGFDDPMRAIDGNVWRTAVPSNSRWTSYDSPNATDYFGVDLRRTQSLCDVRLYFYDDGGGVRIPDRYDLQYYRNDDDGGGGGNSSGTWETVPGQQRSKAATPGSSNEEIRVTFPALAASQLRVVAPNPGGSAGQGWGLSELEVWTAALFHLRGEHSGKLMGVERMLGTPGARVQQYDDNGTRDHHWRFAPAAGGWSTVENLNSGLVLAVASRGDDGANNNTNLVQDDYDYDDNGEGPAPRQLWKVQAQGSGRFLLRNKGSGLVAGIEANSTSNSANVVLREDDGAESNLWSVLPAAIEGC
;
A
#
# COMPACT_ATOMS: atom_id res chain seq x y z
N MET A 1 25.61 -10.07 -33.13
CA MET A 1 24.25 -9.73 -32.64
C MET A 1 23.29 -10.92 -32.66
N LEU A 2 23.25 -11.78 -33.70
CA LEU A 2 22.29 -12.91 -33.74
C LEU A 2 22.53 -14.06 -32.73
N ARG A 3 23.77 -14.26 -32.25
CA ARG A 3 24.10 -15.37 -31.33
C ARG A 3 23.83 -15.09 -29.84
N VAL A 4 23.66 -13.83 -29.44
CA VAL A 4 23.35 -13.45 -28.04
C VAL A 4 21.85 -13.51 -27.77
N ALA A 5 21.02 -13.19 -28.77
CA ALA A 5 19.56 -13.24 -28.65
C ALA A 5 19.00 -14.68 -28.47
N LEU A 6 19.67 -15.70 -29.01
CA LEU A 6 19.23 -17.10 -28.89
C LEU A 6 19.55 -17.73 -27.52
N LEU A 7 20.52 -17.22 -26.77
CA LEU A 7 20.88 -17.76 -25.45
C LEU A 7 19.91 -17.30 -24.35
N LEU A 8 19.39 -16.07 -24.45
CA LEU A 8 18.43 -15.50 -23.50
C LEU A 8 17.06 -16.19 -23.51
N ALA A 9 16.65 -16.75 -24.66
CA ALA A 9 15.36 -17.41 -24.81
C ALA A 9 15.26 -18.79 -24.13
N SER A 10 16.38 -19.34 -23.65
CA SER A 10 16.47 -20.68 -23.06
C SER A 10 16.53 -20.70 -21.52
N LEU A 11 16.57 -19.54 -20.88
CA LEU A 11 16.62 -19.44 -19.42
C LEU A 11 15.19 -19.44 -18.84
N PRO A 12 14.96 -20.07 -17.66
CA PRO A 12 13.71 -19.93 -16.93
C PRO A 12 13.36 -18.44 -16.72
N VAL A 13 12.06 -18.13 -16.71
CA VAL A 13 11.52 -16.75 -16.71
C VAL A 13 12.13 -15.86 -15.61
N TRP A 14 12.44 -16.40 -14.43
CA TRP A 14 13.09 -15.68 -13.34
C TRP A 14 14.54 -15.25 -13.67
N GLN A 15 15.27 -16.04 -14.48
CA GLN A 15 16.60 -15.67 -14.98
C GLN A 15 16.54 -14.66 -16.13
N GLN A 16 15.42 -14.54 -16.86
CA GLN A 16 15.21 -13.44 -17.82
C GLN A 16 14.95 -12.10 -17.12
N VAL A 17 14.34 -12.11 -15.92
CA VAL A 17 14.18 -10.93 -15.06
C VAL A 17 15.54 -10.44 -14.53
N LEU A 18 16.43 -11.37 -14.16
CA LEU A 18 17.83 -11.04 -13.82
C LEU A 18 18.64 -10.52 -15.02
N ALA A 19 18.29 -10.92 -16.25
CA ALA A 19 19.04 -10.55 -17.45
C ALA A 19 18.84 -9.09 -17.93
N ALA A 20 17.89 -8.35 -17.35
CA ALA A 20 17.69 -6.92 -17.64
C ALA A 20 18.29 -6.00 -16.57
N GLY A 21 18.71 -6.49 -15.40
CA GLY A 21 19.31 -5.64 -14.35
C GLY A 21 20.82 -5.42 -14.52
N THR A 22 21.39 -4.58 -13.67
CA THR A 22 22.83 -4.58 -13.39
C THR A 22 23.12 -5.35 -12.09
N SER A 23 24.38 -5.71 -11.86
CA SER A 23 24.85 -6.32 -10.60
C SER A 23 26.26 -5.80 -10.32
N PHE A 24 26.36 -4.49 -10.16
CA PHE A 24 27.59 -3.76 -9.86
C PHE A 24 27.84 -3.67 -8.35
N LEU A 25 26.78 -3.74 -7.55
CA LEU A 25 26.84 -3.78 -6.09
C LEU A 25 26.90 -5.21 -5.58
N ASN A 26 27.48 -5.39 -4.39
CA ASN A 26 27.46 -6.67 -3.69
C ASN A 26 26.12 -6.86 -2.99
N HIS A 27 25.12 -7.38 -3.71
CA HIS A 27 23.75 -7.55 -3.19
C HIS A 27 23.72 -8.40 -1.91
N THR A 28 24.49 -9.49 -1.87
CA THR A 28 24.55 -10.39 -0.72
C THR A 28 25.05 -9.69 0.54
N GLU A 29 26.03 -8.80 0.42
CA GLU A 29 26.55 -8.03 1.55
C GLU A 29 25.54 -6.98 2.02
N LEU A 30 24.97 -6.20 1.09
CA LEU A 30 23.99 -5.16 1.39
C LEU A 30 22.71 -5.71 2.03
N LEU A 31 22.31 -6.92 1.66
CA LEU A 31 21.10 -7.58 2.16
C LEU A 31 21.39 -8.62 3.25
N SER A 32 22.62 -8.70 3.78
CA SER A 32 22.98 -9.71 4.79
C SER A 32 22.25 -9.56 6.13
N GLY A 33 21.74 -8.35 6.43
CA GLY A 33 21.07 -8.02 7.69
C GLY A 33 19.54 -8.07 7.68
N VAL A 34 18.92 -8.45 6.55
CA VAL A 34 17.46 -8.46 6.36
C VAL A 34 16.91 -9.88 6.38
N GLU A 35 15.67 -10.06 6.84
CA GLU A 35 15.07 -11.37 7.15
C GLU A 35 14.67 -12.20 5.92
N ASN A 36 14.49 -11.56 4.76
CA ASN A 36 14.14 -12.22 3.51
C ASN A 36 14.79 -11.48 2.33
N PRO A 37 16.11 -11.68 2.13
CA PRO A 37 16.91 -10.95 1.15
C PRO A 37 16.37 -11.09 -0.28
N ASP A 38 15.79 -12.24 -0.64
CA ASP A 38 15.23 -12.48 -1.97
C ASP A 38 14.08 -11.51 -2.28
N TRP A 39 13.21 -11.22 -1.30
CA TRP A 39 12.13 -10.24 -1.50
C TRP A 39 12.70 -8.84 -1.74
N TYR A 40 13.70 -8.42 -0.96
CA TYR A 40 14.31 -7.11 -1.10
C TYR A 40 15.05 -6.98 -2.44
N GLU A 41 15.86 -7.97 -2.81
CA GLU A 41 16.57 -7.97 -4.09
C GLU A 41 15.61 -7.88 -5.29
N GLN A 42 14.42 -8.51 -5.18
CA GLN A 42 13.41 -8.44 -6.23
C GLN A 42 12.64 -7.11 -6.26
N ASN A 43 12.44 -6.46 -5.11
CA ASN A 43 11.47 -5.38 -4.98
C ASN A 43 12.05 -3.99 -4.80
N ILE A 44 13.22 -3.84 -4.17
CA ILE A 44 13.74 -2.52 -3.78
C ILE A 44 14.97 -2.13 -4.61
N PRO A 45 15.21 -0.82 -4.83
CA PRO A 45 16.50 -0.35 -5.29
C PRO A 45 17.58 -0.62 -4.23
N LEU A 46 18.79 -0.98 -4.66
CA LEU A 46 19.93 -1.14 -3.75
C LEU A 46 20.81 0.10 -3.82
N ILE A 47 21.29 0.59 -2.69
CA ILE A 47 22.15 1.78 -2.64
C ILE A 47 23.51 1.46 -2.03
N ASP A 48 24.51 2.20 -2.48
CA ASP A 48 25.83 2.25 -1.85
C ASP A 48 26.30 3.70 -1.80
N ILE A 49 26.37 4.27 -0.59
CA ILE A 49 26.67 5.69 -0.36
C ILE A 49 27.71 5.86 0.76
N PRO A 50 28.47 6.96 0.78
CA PRO A 50 29.51 7.19 1.78
C PRO A 50 28.97 7.67 3.14
N SER A 51 27.65 7.76 3.32
CA SER A 51 26.99 8.07 4.61
C SER A 51 26.39 6.80 5.22
N PRO A 52 27.09 6.12 6.16
CA PRO A 52 26.63 4.86 6.72
C PRO A 52 25.29 4.98 7.44
N GLN A 53 25.06 6.08 8.17
CA GLN A 53 23.81 6.26 8.90
C GLN A 53 22.59 6.36 7.98
N ILE A 54 22.70 7.09 6.86
CA ILE A 54 21.62 7.15 5.86
C ILE A 54 21.40 5.78 5.25
N GLN A 55 22.48 5.06 4.92
CA GLN A 55 22.39 3.72 4.32
C GLN A 55 21.75 2.69 5.27
N ASP A 56 22.16 2.66 6.53
CA ASP A 56 21.62 1.76 7.54
C ASP A 56 20.12 2.00 7.75
N VAL A 57 19.71 3.27 7.82
CA VAL A 57 18.30 3.65 7.93
C VAL A 57 17.53 3.35 6.64
N TYR A 58 18.14 3.50 5.46
CA TYR A 58 17.51 3.16 4.18
C TYR A 58 17.06 1.69 4.14
N TYR A 59 17.98 0.78 4.46
CA TYR A 59 17.66 -0.65 4.50
C TYR A 59 16.72 -1.02 5.67
N TYR A 60 16.84 -0.34 6.81
CA TYR A 60 15.90 -0.50 7.92
C TYR A 60 14.48 -0.06 7.56
N ARG A 61 14.31 1.08 6.90
CA ARG A 61 13.00 1.61 6.50
C ARG A 61 12.30 0.79 5.43
N TRP A 62 13.07 0.09 4.58
CA TRP A 62 12.50 -0.94 3.71
C TRP A 62 11.99 -2.15 4.50
N GLN A 63 12.66 -2.51 5.60
CA GLN A 63 12.20 -3.58 6.48
C GLN A 63 10.90 -3.19 7.17
N THR A 64 10.84 -2.00 7.78
CA THR A 64 9.59 -1.53 8.39
C THR A 64 8.47 -1.44 7.36
N TYR A 65 8.70 -0.85 6.17
CA TYR A 65 7.68 -0.77 5.13
C TYR A 65 7.09 -2.14 4.77
N LYS A 66 7.94 -3.16 4.65
CA LYS A 66 7.50 -4.52 4.33
C LYS A 66 6.73 -5.17 5.48
N GLU A 67 7.14 -4.97 6.73
CA GLU A 67 6.41 -5.48 7.91
C GLU A 67 4.99 -4.91 8.00
N HIS A 68 4.79 -3.70 7.48
CA HIS A 68 3.49 -3.06 7.39
C HIS A 68 2.64 -3.55 6.20
N LEU A 69 3.16 -4.38 5.29
CA LEU A 69 2.39 -4.97 4.18
C LEU A 69 1.51 -6.13 4.69
N ALA A 70 0.38 -5.78 5.32
CA ALA A 70 -0.59 -6.73 5.82
C ALA A 70 -1.52 -7.21 4.68
N TYR A 71 -1.65 -8.52 4.51
CA TYR A 71 -2.55 -9.09 3.51
C TYR A 71 -4.00 -9.11 4.04
N THR A 72 -4.86 -8.26 3.50
CA THR A 72 -6.24 -8.07 3.99
C THR A 72 -7.22 -9.13 3.47
N GLY A 73 -6.84 -9.91 2.45
CA GLY A 73 -7.63 -10.98 1.87
C GLY A 73 -7.70 -10.93 0.34
N ALA A 74 -8.25 -11.97 -0.28
CA ALA A 74 -8.31 -12.12 -1.75
C ALA A 74 -9.07 -10.99 -2.47
N GLN A 75 -9.96 -10.28 -1.77
CA GLN A 75 -10.79 -9.21 -2.34
C GLN A 75 -10.07 -7.86 -2.38
N HIS A 76 -9.14 -7.62 -1.45
CA HIS A 76 -8.57 -6.30 -1.20
C HIS A 76 -7.04 -6.28 -1.28
N GLY A 77 -6.40 -7.44 -1.27
CA GLY A 77 -4.95 -7.57 -1.42
C GLY A 77 -4.20 -7.01 -0.23
N TYR A 78 -3.11 -6.28 -0.47
CA TYR A 78 -2.27 -5.71 0.59
C TYR A 78 -2.71 -4.31 1.03
N LEU A 79 -2.57 -4.08 2.33
CA LEU A 79 -2.60 -2.77 2.99
C LEU A 79 -1.20 -2.46 3.52
N ALA A 80 -0.79 -1.20 3.49
CA ALA A 80 0.30 -0.69 4.31
C ALA A 80 -0.32 -0.12 5.59
N THR A 81 -0.12 -0.77 6.73
CA THR A 81 -0.64 -0.28 8.02
C THR A 81 0.22 0.86 8.55
N GLU A 82 -0.33 1.65 9.48
CA GLU A 82 0.39 2.73 10.16
C GLU A 82 1.05 2.21 11.46
N PHE A 83 0.26 1.53 12.30
CA PHE A 83 0.72 0.75 13.43
C PHE A 83 0.76 -0.74 13.05
N LEU A 84 1.72 -1.48 13.58
CA LEU A 84 1.76 -2.95 13.42
C LEU A 84 0.52 -3.59 14.06
N HIS A 85 0.13 -3.11 15.24
CA HIS A 85 -1.12 -3.47 15.87
C HIS A 85 -2.27 -2.57 15.42
N PRO A 86 -3.41 -3.15 15.01
CA PRO A 86 -4.60 -2.37 14.70
C PRO A 86 -5.02 -1.49 15.88
N ALA A 87 -5.05 -0.18 15.67
CA ALA A 87 -5.60 0.77 16.64
C ALA A 87 -7.13 0.67 16.70
N SER A 88 -7.73 0.98 17.85
CA SER A 88 -9.19 0.91 18.02
C SER A 88 -9.98 1.90 17.16
N TYR A 89 -9.31 2.94 16.67
CA TYR A 89 -9.83 3.95 15.75
C TYR A 89 -9.45 3.69 14.29
N GLY A 90 -8.85 2.54 13.98
CA GLY A 90 -8.55 2.16 12.61
C GLY A 90 -9.78 1.76 11.80
N ALA A 91 -9.70 1.98 10.50
CA ALA A 91 -10.57 1.39 9.50
C ALA A 91 -10.49 -0.16 9.53
N PRO A 92 -11.40 -0.88 8.85
CA PRO A 92 -11.35 -2.34 8.76
C PRO A 92 -9.95 -2.84 8.37
N PHE A 93 -9.51 -3.97 8.93
CA PHE A 93 -8.15 -4.50 8.76
C PHE A 93 -7.02 -3.67 9.40
N GLY A 94 -7.34 -2.62 10.19
CA GLY A 94 -6.36 -1.82 10.92
C GLY A 94 -5.75 -0.66 10.13
N GLY A 95 -6.35 -0.26 9.00
CA GLY A 95 -5.87 0.87 8.21
C GLY A 95 -6.14 2.22 8.88
N ILE A 96 -5.19 3.15 8.81
CA ILE A 96 -5.36 4.54 9.25
C ILE A 96 -4.94 5.46 8.10
N VAL A 97 -5.78 6.42 7.74
CA VAL A 97 -5.58 7.21 6.50
C VAL A 97 -4.57 8.36 6.68
N ALA A 98 -4.24 8.73 7.92
CA ALA A 98 -3.37 9.87 8.24
C ALA A 98 -2.05 9.87 7.44
N ALA A 99 -1.36 8.73 7.39
CA ALA A 99 -0.13 8.58 6.59
C ALA A 99 -0.32 7.87 5.23
N ALA A 100 -1.54 7.66 4.73
CA ALA A 100 -1.75 6.95 3.47
C ALA A 100 -0.99 7.58 2.29
N GLY A 101 -0.89 8.92 2.27
CA GLY A 101 -0.11 9.64 1.27
C GLY A 101 1.40 9.41 1.39
N HIS A 102 1.93 9.15 2.59
CA HIS A 102 3.31 8.73 2.80
C HIS A 102 3.51 7.30 2.33
N HIS A 103 2.62 6.38 2.69
CA HIS A 103 2.73 4.96 2.33
C HIS A 103 2.76 4.73 0.82
N ILE A 104 1.91 5.44 0.07
CA ILE A 104 1.85 5.36 -1.40
C ILE A 104 3.14 5.91 -2.03
N VAL A 105 3.69 6.99 -1.46
CA VAL A 105 4.90 7.65 -1.99
C VAL A 105 6.18 6.88 -1.62
N GLU A 106 6.29 6.32 -0.41
CA GLU A 106 7.40 5.45 -0.02
C GLU A 106 7.39 4.16 -0.87
N GLY A 107 6.21 3.55 -1.01
CA GLY A 107 6.01 2.30 -1.76
C GLY A 107 6.11 2.40 -3.27
N ARG A 108 6.15 3.60 -3.86
CA ARG A 108 6.19 3.76 -5.33
C ARG A 108 7.45 3.19 -5.97
N TRP A 109 8.49 2.96 -5.16
CA TRP A 109 9.76 2.40 -5.59
C TRP A 109 9.79 0.86 -5.54
N VAL A 110 8.75 0.23 -5.00
CA VAL A 110 8.59 -1.23 -4.99
C VAL A 110 8.29 -1.71 -6.41
N ARG A 111 9.07 -2.69 -6.88
CA ARG A 111 8.97 -3.23 -8.24
C ARG A 111 7.64 -3.95 -8.50
N ASP A 112 7.16 -4.74 -7.55
CA ASP A 112 5.84 -5.36 -7.67
C ASP A 112 4.74 -4.31 -7.50
N LEU A 113 4.07 -3.99 -8.61
CA LEU A 113 3.02 -2.99 -8.65
C LEU A 113 1.77 -3.39 -7.85
N GLY A 114 1.60 -4.68 -7.51
CA GLY A 114 0.48 -5.21 -6.73
C GLY A 114 0.30 -4.49 -5.41
N TYR A 115 1.36 -4.39 -4.60
CA TYR A 115 1.33 -3.73 -3.29
C TYR A 115 0.78 -2.30 -3.36
N GLY A 116 1.31 -1.49 -4.27
CA GLY A 116 0.86 -0.11 -4.44
C GLY A 116 -0.54 0.02 -5.05
N ARG A 117 -0.96 -0.91 -5.92
CA ARG A 117 -2.32 -0.93 -6.50
C ARG A 117 -3.35 -1.29 -5.44
N ASP A 118 -3.06 -2.30 -4.64
CA ASP A 118 -3.94 -2.78 -3.57
C ASP A 118 -4.11 -1.70 -2.51
N LEU A 119 -3.04 -1.05 -2.07
CA LEU A 119 -3.10 0.07 -1.12
C LEU A 119 -3.97 1.24 -1.63
N VAL A 120 -3.80 1.64 -2.90
CA VAL A 120 -4.61 2.71 -3.51
C VAL A 120 -6.07 2.28 -3.61
N ASN A 121 -6.33 1.04 -4.05
CA ASN A 121 -7.68 0.49 -4.14
C ASN A 121 -8.33 0.35 -2.76
N TYR A 122 -7.60 -0.06 -1.72
CA TYR A 122 -8.09 -0.17 -0.37
C TYR A 122 -8.71 1.16 0.08
N TRP A 123 -7.97 2.27 -0.07
CA TRP A 123 -8.44 3.59 0.36
C TRP A 123 -9.51 4.18 -0.54
N LEU A 124 -9.34 4.10 -1.87
CA LEU A 124 -10.16 4.86 -2.82
C LEU A 124 -11.29 4.07 -3.46
N ALA A 125 -11.25 2.74 -3.38
CA ALA A 125 -12.21 1.86 -4.04
C ALA A 125 -12.66 0.66 -3.19
N GLY A 126 -12.18 0.53 -1.96
CA GLY A 126 -12.31 -0.63 -1.09
C GLY A 126 -12.70 -0.24 0.34
N PRO A 127 -12.14 -0.90 1.37
CA PRO A 127 -12.54 -0.70 2.77
C PRO A 127 -12.48 0.74 3.28
N GLY A 128 -11.56 1.57 2.75
CA GLY A 128 -11.49 2.99 3.08
C GLY A 128 -12.74 3.79 2.71
N GLN A 129 -13.50 3.34 1.71
CA GLN A 129 -14.76 3.99 1.30
C GLN A 129 -15.99 3.47 2.07
N LEU A 130 -15.80 2.55 3.02
CA LEU A 130 -16.92 2.06 3.83
C LEU A 130 -17.38 3.14 4.82
N PRO A 131 -18.68 3.15 5.18
CA PRO A 131 -19.18 4.06 6.18
C PRO A 131 -18.44 3.91 7.52
N LYS A 132 -18.20 5.04 8.19
CA LYS A 132 -17.70 5.09 9.57
C LYS A 132 -18.65 5.87 10.48
N PRO A 133 -18.61 5.65 11.81
CA PRO A 133 -19.34 6.49 12.75
C PRO A 133 -18.84 7.94 12.72
N ALA A 134 -19.75 8.89 12.53
CA ALA A 134 -19.46 10.33 12.67
C ALA A 134 -19.57 10.73 14.15
N THR A 135 -18.48 10.52 14.90
CA THR A 135 -18.38 10.77 16.35
C THR A 135 -17.18 11.65 16.69
N GLU A 136 -17.11 12.21 17.89
CA GLU A 136 -15.96 13.05 18.27
C GLU A 136 -14.65 12.26 18.23
N GLU A 137 -14.69 10.97 18.56
CA GLU A 137 -13.51 10.10 18.59
C GLU A 137 -13.03 9.68 17.20
N LEU A 138 -13.90 9.71 16.19
CA LEU A 138 -13.64 9.20 14.83
C LEU A 138 -13.97 10.26 13.76
N ASN A 139 -13.72 11.53 14.02
CA ASN A 139 -14.06 12.67 13.16
C ASN A 139 -15.57 12.76 12.82
N LYS A 140 -16.27 13.63 13.55
CA LYS A 140 -17.71 13.87 13.39
C LYS A 140 -18.10 14.58 12.08
N ASP A 141 -17.14 15.17 11.38
CA ASP A 141 -17.41 15.96 10.17
C ASP A 141 -17.42 15.08 8.90
N THR A 142 -16.97 13.82 9.00
CA THR A 142 -16.82 12.91 7.87
C THR A 142 -17.47 11.54 8.12
N HIS A 143 -17.79 10.83 7.03
CA HIS A 143 -18.70 9.67 7.08
C HIS A 143 -18.11 8.38 6.49
N ASP A 144 -16.87 8.41 6.01
CA ASP A 144 -16.13 7.24 5.53
C ASP A 144 -14.67 7.29 6.02
N TRP A 145 -14.01 6.14 6.04
CA TRP A 145 -12.67 5.98 6.61
C TRP A 145 -11.57 6.72 5.83
N ALA A 146 -11.73 6.95 4.53
CA ALA A 146 -10.75 7.68 3.71
C ALA A 146 -10.78 9.20 3.96
N HIS A 147 -11.77 9.71 4.69
CA HIS A 147 -11.88 11.10 5.10
C HIS A 147 -11.77 11.27 6.63
N GLU A 148 -11.30 10.26 7.36
CA GLU A 148 -11.08 10.41 8.80
C GLU A 148 -10.01 11.47 9.10
N TYR A 149 -8.92 11.45 8.34
CA TYR A 149 -7.85 12.45 8.38
C TYR A 149 -7.64 13.08 7.01
N SER A 150 -7.06 14.29 6.96
CA SER A 150 -6.66 14.92 5.71
C SER A 150 -5.68 14.05 4.91
N PHE A 151 -5.92 13.88 3.61
CA PHE A 151 -5.18 12.94 2.76
C PHE A 151 -4.91 13.54 1.37
N TRP A 152 -3.64 13.69 0.97
CA TRP A 152 -3.20 14.16 -0.37
C TRP A 152 -3.21 13.02 -1.41
N ALA A 153 -4.37 12.41 -1.59
CA ALA A 153 -4.57 11.17 -2.35
C ALA A 153 -4.12 11.28 -3.81
N ALA A 154 -4.61 12.29 -4.53
CA ALA A 154 -4.33 12.41 -5.96
C ALA A 154 -2.86 12.74 -6.22
N SER A 155 -2.26 13.57 -5.37
CA SER A 155 -0.84 13.88 -5.41
C SER A 155 0.01 12.63 -5.21
N ALA A 156 -0.34 11.77 -4.25
CA ALA A 156 0.38 10.53 -3.99
C ALA A 156 0.25 9.53 -5.15
N VAL A 157 -0.95 9.36 -5.69
CA VAL A 157 -1.21 8.49 -6.86
C VAL A 157 -0.48 9.00 -8.11
N TRP A 158 -0.46 10.32 -8.34
CA TRP A 158 0.31 10.94 -9.43
C TRP A 158 1.82 10.72 -9.26
N LYS A 159 2.36 10.96 -8.06
CA LYS A 159 3.77 10.70 -7.74
C LYS A 159 4.16 9.24 -7.96
N ARG A 160 3.26 8.30 -7.68
CA ARG A 160 3.44 6.88 -8.00
C ARG A 160 3.49 6.66 -9.51
N TYR A 161 2.53 7.19 -10.26
CA TYR A 161 2.49 7.08 -11.73
C TYR A 161 3.80 7.56 -12.39
N LEU A 162 4.33 8.69 -11.94
CA LEU A 162 5.58 9.25 -12.48
C LEU A 162 6.77 8.27 -12.39
N VAL A 163 6.76 7.33 -11.45
CA VAL A 163 7.80 6.30 -11.27
C VAL A 163 7.41 4.97 -11.92
N THR A 164 6.16 4.53 -11.76
CA THR A 164 5.75 3.20 -12.21
C THR A 164 5.37 3.14 -13.68
N GLY A 165 4.98 4.28 -14.29
CA GLY A 165 4.43 4.34 -15.65
C GLY A 165 3.07 3.64 -15.79
N ASP A 166 2.39 3.34 -14.66
CA ASP A 166 1.15 2.57 -14.61
C ASP A 166 -0.07 3.41 -15.04
N ARG A 167 -0.06 3.86 -16.30
CA ARG A 167 -1.02 4.83 -16.88
C ARG A 167 -2.45 4.34 -16.71
N ASN A 168 -2.75 3.13 -17.15
CA ASN A 168 -4.11 2.61 -17.16
C ASN A 168 -4.69 2.58 -15.75
N PHE A 169 -3.95 2.04 -14.77
CA PHE A 169 -4.39 2.03 -13.38
C PHE A 169 -4.67 3.45 -12.86
N THR A 170 -3.73 4.36 -13.07
CA THR A 170 -3.80 5.76 -12.61
C THR A 170 -4.99 6.49 -13.22
N ALA A 171 -5.15 6.42 -14.53
CA ALA A 171 -6.25 7.02 -15.27
C ALA A 171 -7.61 6.50 -14.78
N GLY A 172 -7.76 5.19 -14.57
CA GLY A 172 -9.04 4.67 -14.05
C GLY A 172 -9.34 5.06 -12.62
N GLN A 173 -8.37 5.51 -11.82
CA GLN A 173 -8.65 6.08 -10.49
C GLN A 173 -9.22 7.50 -10.55
N LEU A 174 -9.25 8.17 -11.71
CA LEU A 174 -9.68 9.57 -11.83
C LEU A 174 -11.02 9.85 -11.15
N GLY A 175 -12.03 9.02 -11.39
CA GLY A 175 -13.35 9.17 -10.75
C GLY A 175 -13.31 8.97 -9.22
N ASN A 176 -12.48 8.06 -8.71
CA ASN A 176 -12.30 7.86 -7.27
C ASN A 176 -11.54 9.05 -6.63
N LEU A 177 -10.55 9.60 -7.34
CA LEU A 177 -9.79 10.77 -6.90
C LEU A 177 -10.65 12.04 -6.86
N VAL A 178 -11.51 12.26 -7.87
CA VAL A 178 -12.50 13.34 -7.87
C VAL A 178 -13.47 13.20 -6.70
N ARG A 179 -13.91 11.97 -6.40
CA ARG A 179 -14.78 11.69 -5.24
C ARG A 179 -14.06 12.03 -3.93
N GLN A 180 -12.81 11.59 -3.77
CA GLN A 180 -11.99 11.90 -2.60
C GLN A 180 -11.77 13.42 -2.44
N TYR A 181 -11.45 14.12 -3.52
CA TYR A 181 -11.28 15.58 -3.47
C TYR A 181 -12.55 16.29 -2.99
N ARG A 182 -13.68 15.96 -3.62
CA ARG A 182 -14.98 16.59 -3.35
C ARG A 182 -15.61 16.14 -2.02
N GLY A 183 -15.15 15.04 -1.43
CA GLY A 183 -15.56 14.62 -0.08
C GLY A 183 -15.25 15.66 0.99
N TRP A 184 -14.30 16.57 0.72
CA TRP A 184 -13.99 17.72 1.57
C TRP A 184 -14.76 19.00 1.22
N ASP A 185 -15.73 18.99 0.30
CA ASP A 185 -16.48 20.20 -0.08
C ASP A 185 -17.24 20.82 1.11
N SER A 186 -17.63 20.02 2.10
CA SER A 186 -18.20 20.50 3.38
C SER A 186 -17.20 21.31 4.21
N HIS A 187 -15.90 21.13 3.97
CA HIS A 187 -14.82 21.87 4.61
C HIS A 187 -14.41 23.13 3.82
N PHE A 188 -14.99 23.36 2.64
CA PHE A 188 -14.66 24.53 1.82
C PHE A 188 -15.43 25.78 2.28
N SER A 189 -14.71 26.87 2.54
CA SER A 189 -15.30 28.18 2.81
C SER A 189 -15.32 29.04 1.54
N PRO A 190 -16.50 29.29 0.94
CA PRO A 190 -16.59 30.13 -0.25
C PRO A 190 -16.23 31.60 0.02
N ASP A 191 -16.36 32.07 1.28
CA ASP A 191 -16.01 33.45 1.67
C ASP A 191 -14.52 33.75 1.49
N LEU A 192 -13.65 32.78 1.81
CA LEU A 192 -12.20 32.93 1.76
C LEU A 192 -11.54 32.14 0.62
N GLY A 193 -12.27 31.21 0.00
CA GLY A 193 -11.71 30.28 -0.98
C GLY A 193 -10.72 29.29 -0.36
N LEU A 194 -10.87 28.95 0.93
CA LEU A 194 -9.99 28.07 1.68
C LEU A 194 -10.76 26.89 2.28
N TYR A 195 -10.07 25.77 2.45
CA TYR A 195 -10.54 24.64 3.25
C TYR A 195 -10.16 24.83 4.72
N TRP A 196 -11.04 24.42 5.63
CA TRP A 196 -10.76 24.38 7.07
C TRP A 196 -10.60 22.94 7.57
N GLN A 197 -9.85 22.76 8.65
CA GLN A 197 -9.68 21.48 9.34
C GLN A 197 -9.41 21.72 10.83
N VAL A 198 -9.71 20.71 11.66
CA VAL A 198 -9.35 20.67 13.08
C VAL A 198 -7.98 19.97 13.24
N PRO A 199 -7.04 20.49 14.03
CA PRO A 199 -5.68 19.95 14.17
C PRO A 199 -5.56 18.43 14.34
N VAL A 200 -6.39 17.79 15.18
CA VAL A 200 -6.35 16.32 15.36
C VAL A 200 -6.71 15.55 14.08
N TRP A 201 -7.61 16.07 13.24
CA TRP A 201 -7.98 15.47 11.96
C TRP A 201 -6.99 15.79 10.82
N ASP A 202 -5.97 16.58 11.09
CA ASP A 202 -4.73 16.64 10.30
C ASP A 202 -3.64 15.70 10.85
N ALA A 203 -3.97 14.86 11.84
CA ALA A 203 -3.03 14.07 12.64
C ALA A 203 -1.99 14.93 13.36
N THR A 204 -2.42 16.08 13.90
CA THR A 204 -1.56 17.04 14.60
C THR A 204 -2.26 17.62 15.84
N GLU A 205 -2.63 16.78 16.80
CA GLU A 205 -3.25 17.21 18.07
C GLU A 205 -2.28 18.04 18.94
N TYR A 206 -2.83 18.85 19.87
CA TYR A 206 -2.02 19.68 20.78
C TYR A 206 -0.98 20.58 20.09
N THR A 207 -1.34 21.17 18.96
CA THR A 207 -0.49 22.16 18.27
C THR A 207 -0.51 23.52 18.98
N ALA A 208 0.43 24.43 18.66
CA ALA A 208 0.37 25.80 19.15
C ALA A 208 -0.96 26.47 18.77
N ALA A 209 -1.45 26.19 17.57
CA ALA A 209 -2.77 26.63 17.13
C ALA A 209 -3.92 26.11 18.02
N SER A 210 -3.82 24.87 18.52
CA SER A 210 -4.80 24.31 19.45
C SER A 210 -4.84 25.09 20.77
N TYR A 211 -3.69 25.43 21.36
CA TYR A 211 -3.65 26.21 22.61
C TYR A 211 -4.02 27.69 22.44
N GLU A 212 -3.79 28.26 21.25
CA GLU A 212 -4.23 29.62 20.92
C GLU A 212 -5.74 29.69 20.63
N SER A 213 -6.41 28.56 20.41
CA SER A 213 -7.84 28.49 20.17
C SER A 213 -8.64 28.71 21.47
N PRO A 214 -9.59 29.66 21.51
CA PRO A 214 -10.28 30.05 22.75
C PRO A 214 -11.34 29.05 23.25
N GLY A 215 -11.48 27.88 22.61
CA GLY A 215 -12.43 26.82 23.00
C GLY A 215 -12.02 26.01 24.24
N GLY A 216 -10.77 26.12 24.70
CA GLY A 216 -10.29 25.41 25.89
C GLY A 216 -10.16 23.89 25.72
N ASP A 217 -10.13 23.40 24.48
CA ASP A 217 -9.87 22.00 24.09
C ASP A 217 -8.52 21.93 23.36
N PRO A 218 -7.41 21.67 24.07
CA PRO A 218 -6.10 21.58 23.45
C PRO A 218 -5.89 20.34 22.57
N TYR A 219 -6.64 19.26 22.81
CA TYR A 219 -6.49 18.01 22.04
C TYR A 219 -6.95 18.23 20.60
N HIS A 220 -8.22 18.61 20.43
CA HIS A 220 -8.76 18.91 19.11
C HIS A 220 -8.21 20.24 18.59
N GLY A 221 -8.21 21.28 19.43
CA GLY A 221 -8.09 22.66 19.01
C GLY A 221 -9.38 23.22 18.41
N GLY A 222 -9.32 24.43 17.86
CA GLY A 222 -10.41 25.02 17.06
C GLY A 222 -10.31 24.65 15.58
N ALA A 223 -11.44 24.67 14.87
CA ALA A 223 -11.43 24.60 13.41
C ALA A 223 -10.68 25.82 12.84
N GLY A 224 -9.82 25.57 11.85
CA GLY A 224 -9.01 26.62 11.26
C GLY A 224 -8.67 26.37 9.80
N PHE A 225 -8.40 27.46 9.08
CA PHE A 225 -7.83 27.42 7.75
C PHE A 225 -6.32 27.21 7.87
N ARG A 226 -5.89 25.98 7.58
CA ARG A 226 -4.53 25.49 7.86
C ARG A 226 -3.71 25.33 6.57
N PRO A 227 -2.39 25.62 6.58
CA PRO A 227 -1.53 25.35 5.43
C PRO A 227 -1.55 23.88 4.97
N THR A 228 -1.83 22.92 5.85
CA THR A 228 -1.99 21.47 5.58
C THR A 228 -3.03 21.16 4.51
N ILE A 229 -4.32 21.09 4.86
CA ILE A 229 -5.40 20.66 3.98
C ILE A 229 -5.49 21.53 2.71
N ASN A 230 -5.14 22.81 2.80
CA ASN A 230 -5.12 23.69 1.63
C ASN A 230 -3.97 23.36 0.67
N ALA A 231 -2.79 23.00 1.16
CA ALA A 231 -1.70 22.52 0.30
C ALA A 231 -2.02 21.13 -0.28
N TYR A 232 -2.63 20.24 0.50
CA TYR A 232 -3.05 18.91 0.04
C TYR A 232 -4.10 19.02 -1.08
N GLN A 233 -5.15 19.82 -0.88
CA GLN A 233 -6.17 20.07 -1.90
C GLN A 233 -5.59 20.77 -3.13
N TYR A 234 -4.64 21.68 -2.97
CA TYR A 234 -3.96 22.29 -4.11
C TYR A 234 -3.18 21.24 -4.93
N GLY A 235 -2.39 20.40 -4.26
CA GLY A 235 -1.64 19.32 -4.89
C GLY A 235 -2.57 18.36 -5.61
N ASP A 236 -3.66 17.96 -4.94
CA ASP A 236 -4.62 17.01 -5.48
C ASP A 236 -5.39 17.58 -6.67
N ALA A 237 -5.76 18.85 -6.65
CA ALA A 237 -6.34 19.50 -7.81
C ALA A 237 -5.38 19.48 -9.02
N ARG A 238 -4.10 19.79 -8.82
CA ARG A 238 -3.10 19.70 -9.89
C ARG A 238 -2.91 18.27 -10.41
N ALA A 239 -2.90 17.30 -9.51
CA ALA A 239 -2.77 15.90 -9.87
C ALA A 239 -3.99 15.40 -10.65
N ILE A 240 -5.21 15.75 -10.22
CA ILE A 240 -6.45 15.41 -10.94
C ILE A 240 -6.44 16.02 -12.34
N ALA A 241 -6.07 17.29 -12.48
CA ALA A 241 -5.92 17.91 -13.80
C ALA A 241 -4.90 17.17 -14.68
N ALA A 242 -3.74 16.80 -14.12
CA ALA A 242 -2.73 16.05 -14.85
C ALA A 242 -3.20 14.64 -15.25
N ILE A 243 -3.98 13.96 -14.41
CA ILE A 243 -4.55 12.64 -14.70
C ILE A 243 -5.69 12.75 -15.72
N ALA A 244 -6.54 13.77 -15.66
CA ALA A 244 -7.55 14.06 -16.68
C ALA A 244 -6.90 14.26 -18.05
N ALA A 245 -5.79 15.02 -18.10
CA ALA A 245 -5.00 15.17 -19.32
C ALA A 245 -4.43 13.85 -19.85
N LEU A 246 -4.16 12.85 -18.99
CA LEU A 246 -3.76 11.52 -19.44
C LEU A 246 -4.90 10.77 -20.14
N VAL A 247 -6.16 10.99 -19.76
CA VAL A 247 -7.33 10.35 -20.38
C VAL A 247 -7.61 10.95 -21.76
N GLY A 248 -7.32 12.24 -21.95
CA GLY A 248 -7.45 12.94 -23.23
C GLY A 248 -8.72 13.79 -23.32
N ASP A 249 -9.12 14.14 -24.54
CA ASP A 249 -10.15 15.15 -24.84
C ASP A 249 -11.50 14.94 -24.13
N ALA A 250 -11.83 13.70 -23.77
CA ALA A 250 -13.06 13.38 -23.03
C ALA A 250 -13.12 14.01 -21.61
N GLU A 251 -11.98 14.38 -21.04
CA GLU A 251 -11.85 14.93 -19.69
C GLU A 251 -11.31 16.37 -19.69
N GLU A 252 -11.33 17.08 -20.83
CA GLU A 252 -10.81 18.45 -20.96
C GLU A 252 -11.48 19.44 -20.00
N ASP A 253 -12.81 19.37 -19.86
CA ASP A 253 -13.57 20.21 -18.93
C ASP A 253 -13.18 19.95 -17.46
N LEU A 254 -12.95 18.67 -17.11
CA LEU A 254 -12.52 18.28 -15.77
C LEU A 254 -11.10 18.79 -15.49
N GLN A 255 -10.20 18.65 -16.46
CA GLN A 255 -8.86 19.21 -16.38
C GLN A 255 -8.93 20.73 -16.10
N ALA A 256 -9.68 21.48 -16.91
CA ALA A 256 -9.83 22.92 -16.76
C ALA A 256 -10.46 23.32 -15.40
N GLU A 257 -11.46 22.58 -14.92
CA GLU A 257 -12.07 22.79 -13.60
C GLU A 257 -11.00 22.72 -12.50
N TYR A 258 -10.20 21.66 -12.50
CA TYR A 258 -9.23 21.40 -11.45
C TYR A 258 -7.99 22.30 -11.54
N GLU A 259 -7.56 22.69 -12.74
CA GLU A 259 -6.56 23.76 -12.92
C GLU A 259 -7.05 25.08 -12.30
N GLN A 260 -8.31 25.45 -12.54
CA GLN A 260 -8.92 26.65 -11.98
C GLN A 260 -9.02 26.57 -10.45
N ARG A 261 -9.45 25.42 -9.89
CA ARG A 261 -9.49 25.20 -8.44
C ARG A 261 -8.11 25.37 -7.80
N ALA A 262 -7.08 24.76 -8.39
CA ALA A 262 -5.70 24.91 -7.92
C ALA A 262 -5.24 26.38 -7.98
N ALA A 263 -5.50 27.08 -9.08
CA ALA A 263 -5.13 28.48 -9.25
C ALA A 263 -5.80 29.39 -8.20
N SER A 264 -7.11 29.20 -7.98
CA SER A 264 -7.89 29.95 -6.98
C SER A 264 -7.42 29.67 -5.55
N LEU A 265 -7.18 28.40 -5.20
CA LEU A 265 -6.74 28.01 -3.86
C LEU A 265 -5.33 28.54 -3.54
N ARG A 266 -4.43 28.54 -4.53
CA ARG A 266 -3.12 29.19 -4.42
C ARG A 266 -3.24 30.67 -4.06
N GLN A 267 -4.11 31.39 -4.76
CA GLN A 267 -4.32 32.82 -4.53
C GLN A 267 -4.94 33.06 -3.14
N ALA A 268 -5.93 32.27 -2.75
CA ALA A 268 -6.57 32.36 -1.44
C ALA A 268 -5.57 32.12 -0.30
N LEU A 269 -4.75 31.06 -0.39
CA LEU A 269 -3.75 30.73 0.62
C LEU A 269 -2.71 31.86 0.78
N GLN A 270 -2.21 32.40 -0.34
CA GLN A 270 -1.29 33.54 -0.29
C GLN A 270 -1.94 34.79 0.30
N THR A 271 -3.20 35.06 -0.01
CA THR A 271 -3.90 36.26 0.47
C THR A 271 -4.21 36.18 1.95
N HIS A 272 -4.57 34.99 2.43
CA HIS A 272 -5.23 34.85 3.74
C HIS A 272 -4.40 34.14 4.80
N LEU A 273 -3.40 33.33 4.41
CA LEU A 273 -2.55 32.57 5.34
C LEU A 273 -1.10 33.07 5.38
N TRP A 274 -0.66 33.90 4.43
CA TRP A 274 0.68 34.48 4.45
C TRP A 274 0.77 35.63 5.46
N ASN A 275 1.77 35.56 6.35
CA ASN A 275 2.11 36.64 7.25
C ASN A 275 3.31 37.42 6.70
N GLU A 276 3.10 38.69 6.33
CA GLU A 276 4.14 39.52 5.72
C GLU A 276 5.29 39.89 6.67
N ASP A 277 5.03 40.01 7.97
CA ASP A 277 6.06 40.36 8.94
C ASP A 277 6.94 39.15 9.28
N LYS A 278 6.31 37.99 9.41
CA LYS A 278 6.97 36.72 9.71
C LYS A 278 7.56 36.02 8.48
N LYS A 279 7.16 36.44 7.28
CA LYS A 279 7.46 35.78 5.99
C LYS A 279 7.20 34.28 6.09
N PHE A 280 5.98 33.91 6.48
CA PHE A 280 5.63 32.52 6.75
C PHE A 280 4.13 32.26 6.53
N PHE A 281 3.76 31.04 6.14
CA PHE A 281 2.36 30.61 6.09
C PHE A 281 1.91 30.15 7.48
N MET A 282 0.82 30.75 7.98
CA MET A 282 0.36 30.60 9.34
C MET A 282 -1.02 29.95 9.40
N HIS A 283 -1.35 29.33 10.52
CA HIS A 283 -2.71 28.94 10.84
C HIS A 283 -3.60 30.18 10.96
N ARG A 284 -4.81 30.11 10.39
CA ARG A 284 -5.86 31.11 10.60
C ARG A 284 -7.06 30.46 11.27
N ASP A 285 -7.47 30.98 12.41
CA ASP A 285 -8.70 30.53 13.07
C ASP A 285 -9.92 30.68 12.14
N ARG A 286 -10.94 29.82 12.27
CA ARG A 286 -12.20 29.91 11.53
C ARG A 286 -13.29 30.66 12.30
N ASP A 287 -13.38 30.43 13.60
CA ASP A 287 -14.58 30.69 14.40
C ASP A 287 -14.44 31.92 15.33
N PHE A 288 -13.21 32.30 15.68
CA PHE A 288 -12.89 33.31 16.69
C PHE A 288 -12.25 34.56 16.09
N GLY A 289 -12.99 35.20 15.20
CA GLY A 289 -12.60 36.45 14.55
C GLY A 289 -11.65 36.29 13.37
N ARG A 290 -11.40 35.04 12.94
CA ARG A 290 -10.65 34.69 11.72
C ARG A 290 -9.27 35.33 11.67
N LYS A 291 -8.52 35.31 12.78
CA LYS A 291 -7.19 35.93 12.86
C LYS A 291 -6.09 34.94 12.48
N LEU A 292 -5.00 35.44 11.92
CA LEU A 292 -3.75 34.68 11.85
C LEU A 292 -3.22 34.47 13.27
N LEU A 293 -2.85 33.24 13.57
CA LEU A 293 -2.23 32.86 14.83
C LEU A 293 -0.77 33.27 14.86
N GLN A 294 -0.19 33.26 16.06
CA GLN A 294 1.11 33.87 16.27
C GLN A 294 2.25 32.96 15.85
N ASP A 295 2.26 31.69 16.24
CA ASP A 295 3.47 30.87 16.14
C ASP A 295 3.65 30.13 14.79
N ARG A 296 4.89 30.07 14.31
CA ARG A 296 5.26 29.33 13.09
C ARG A 296 5.30 27.84 13.41
N GLU A 297 4.43 27.10 12.76
CA GLU A 297 4.38 25.64 12.82
C GLU A 297 5.00 25.05 11.56
N ILE A 298 5.65 23.90 11.66
CA ILE A 298 6.41 23.28 10.56
C ILE A 298 5.54 23.05 9.31
N MET A 299 4.23 22.83 9.49
CA MET A 299 3.28 22.70 8.40
C MET A 299 3.21 23.93 7.47
N GLY A 300 3.70 25.10 7.89
CA GLY A 300 3.81 26.27 7.03
C GLY A 300 4.74 26.07 5.83
N PHE A 301 5.57 25.01 5.81
CA PHE A 301 6.37 24.61 4.65
C PHE A 301 5.60 23.76 3.61
N LEU A 302 4.45 23.18 3.97
CA LEU A 302 3.70 22.26 3.10
C LEU A 302 3.30 22.84 1.73
N PRO A 303 2.98 24.13 1.57
CA PRO A 303 2.74 24.69 0.23
C PRO A 303 3.87 24.40 -0.77
N TRP A 304 5.15 24.38 -0.33
CA TRP A 304 6.27 24.08 -1.23
C TRP A 304 6.40 22.59 -1.57
N MET A 305 5.88 21.67 -0.76
CA MET A 305 5.84 20.22 -1.07
C MET A 305 5.10 19.94 -2.39
N PHE A 306 4.18 20.83 -2.79
CA PHE A 306 3.38 20.72 -4.02
C PHE A 306 3.72 21.79 -5.07
N ALA A 307 4.84 22.51 -4.88
CA ALA A 307 5.24 23.66 -5.70
C ALA A 307 4.10 24.71 -5.84
N MET A 308 3.40 25.00 -4.74
CA MET A 308 2.24 25.91 -4.74
C MET A 308 2.61 27.38 -4.88
N PRO A 309 3.59 27.93 -4.15
CA PRO A 309 4.01 29.32 -4.36
C PRO A 309 4.67 29.49 -5.74
N PRO A 310 4.49 30.62 -6.44
CA PRO A 310 5.16 30.85 -7.73
C PRO A 310 6.69 30.92 -7.58
N GLY A 311 7.44 30.68 -8.66
CA GLY A 311 8.91 30.61 -8.62
C GLY A 311 9.65 31.86 -8.12
N ASN A 312 8.99 33.02 -8.07
CA ASN A 312 9.51 34.28 -7.53
C ASN A 312 8.96 34.63 -6.14
N PHE A 313 8.21 33.73 -5.49
CA PHE A 313 7.70 33.94 -4.15
C PHE A 313 8.84 33.95 -3.12
N SER A 314 8.61 34.56 -1.95
CA SER A 314 9.63 34.59 -0.90
C SER A 314 10.00 33.18 -0.45
N THR A 315 11.30 32.93 -0.35
CA THR A 315 11.87 31.68 0.17
C THR A 315 12.55 31.88 1.53
N GLU A 316 12.50 33.10 2.09
CA GLU A 316 12.94 33.42 3.45
C GLU A 316 12.40 32.48 4.54
N PRO A 317 11.17 31.91 4.46
CA PRO A 317 10.73 30.87 5.40
C PRO A 317 11.75 29.78 5.67
N PHE A 318 12.49 29.34 4.65
CA PHE A 318 13.44 28.23 4.76
C PHE A 318 14.66 28.57 5.64
N ALA A 319 14.96 29.85 5.85
CA ALA A 319 15.99 30.26 6.82
C ALA A 319 15.62 29.85 8.26
N GLN A 320 14.35 29.56 8.54
CA GLN A 320 13.93 29.08 9.84
C GLN A 320 14.32 27.62 10.09
N LEU A 321 14.62 26.83 9.06
CA LEU A 321 15.07 25.44 9.21
C LEU A 321 16.52 25.34 9.70
N THR A 322 17.31 26.40 9.50
CA THR A 322 18.71 26.50 9.95
C THR A 322 18.91 27.47 11.10
N ASP A 323 17.84 28.11 11.60
CA ASP A 323 17.86 28.96 12.79
C ASP A 323 17.62 28.12 14.05
N ALA A 324 18.54 28.18 15.02
CA ALA A 324 18.42 27.50 16.32
C ALA A 324 17.24 27.99 17.19
N ARG A 325 16.69 29.18 16.92
CA ARG A 325 15.42 29.63 17.53
C ARG A 325 14.21 29.35 16.65
N GLY A 326 14.45 28.88 15.42
CA GLY A 326 13.46 28.44 14.45
C GLY A 326 13.16 26.96 14.67
N PHE A 327 13.47 26.13 13.68
CA PHE A 327 13.17 24.69 13.69
C PHE A 327 14.42 23.80 13.85
N LEU A 328 15.62 24.37 13.81
CA LEU A 328 16.87 23.61 13.88
C LEU A 328 17.07 22.98 15.27
N SER A 329 17.17 21.66 15.33
CA SER A 329 17.35 20.87 16.55
C SER A 329 18.42 19.79 16.39
N THR A 330 18.81 19.13 17.50
CA THR A 330 19.82 18.05 17.49
C THR A 330 19.27 16.75 16.89
N PHE A 331 17.96 16.56 17.05
CA PHE A 331 17.13 15.53 16.47
C PHE A 331 15.90 16.23 15.89
N GLY A 332 15.75 16.22 14.57
CA GLY A 332 14.58 16.81 13.93
C GLY A 332 14.81 17.42 12.56
N PRO A 333 13.93 18.33 12.12
CA PRO A 333 13.45 19.55 12.81
C PRO A 333 12.32 19.40 13.86
N THR A 334 12.07 20.46 14.63
CA THR A 334 10.91 20.61 15.56
C THR A 334 9.61 20.89 14.80
N THR A 335 8.45 20.49 15.35
CA THR A 335 7.15 20.83 14.74
C THR A 335 6.70 22.27 14.98
N LEU A 336 7.28 22.96 15.97
CA LEU A 336 7.01 24.35 16.34
C LEU A 336 8.31 25.15 16.44
N GLU A 337 8.27 26.44 16.10
CA GLU A 337 9.42 27.34 16.31
C GLU A 337 9.83 27.38 17.79
N GLN A 338 11.11 27.16 18.08
CA GLN A 338 11.62 27.03 19.46
C GLN A 338 11.48 28.33 20.28
N ARG A 339 11.26 29.46 19.62
CA ARG A 339 10.97 30.76 20.25
C ARG A 339 9.52 30.93 20.71
N SER A 340 8.62 30.01 20.37
CA SER A 340 7.23 30.04 20.86
C SER A 340 7.19 29.79 22.37
N LYS A 341 6.23 30.41 23.05
CA LYS A 341 5.93 30.10 24.46
C LYS A 341 5.33 28.69 24.66
N TRP A 342 4.81 28.08 23.60
CA TRP A 342 4.23 26.73 23.60
C TRP A 342 5.24 25.65 23.24
N TYR A 343 6.48 26.03 22.92
CA TYR A 343 7.51 25.06 22.57
C TYR A 343 7.71 24.01 23.67
N MET A 344 7.46 22.74 23.32
CA MET A 344 7.52 21.58 24.23
C MET A 344 6.57 21.68 25.43
N HIS A 345 5.44 22.38 25.30
CA HIS A 345 4.49 22.57 26.40
C HIS A 345 3.83 21.25 26.82
N GLU A 346 4.20 20.73 28.00
CA GLU A 346 3.70 19.45 28.52
C GLU A 346 3.98 18.25 27.60
N ALA A 347 4.99 18.35 26.73
CA ALA A 347 5.32 17.36 25.70
C ALA A 347 5.79 15.98 26.23
N ASP A 348 6.00 15.82 27.53
CA ASP A 348 6.20 14.49 28.13
C ASP A 348 4.89 13.69 28.24
N GLY A 349 3.71 14.31 28.08
CA GLY A 349 2.41 13.64 27.97
C GLY A 349 1.96 13.53 26.52
N CYS A 350 1.89 12.30 25.98
CA CYS A 350 1.52 12.01 24.58
C CYS A 350 0.14 12.59 24.19
N CYS A 351 -0.10 12.95 22.91
CA CYS A 351 0.81 12.89 21.77
C CYS A 351 0.95 14.27 21.10
N ARG A 352 1.80 15.14 21.66
CA ARG A 352 1.81 16.57 21.33
C ARG A 352 2.65 16.97 20.12
N TRP A 353 2.14 17.95 19.38
CA TRP A 353 2.74 18.51 18.16
C TRP A 353 3.26 19.94 18.32
N ASP A 354 3.53 20.37 19.55
CA ASP A 354 3.97 21.72 19.92
C ASP A 354 5.49 21.88 20.08
N GLY A 355 6.29 21.03 19.44
CA GLY A 355 7.74 21.10 19.58
C GLY A 355 8.47 19.80 19.25
N PRO A 356 8.00 18.62 19.68
CA PRO A 356 8.68 17.36 19.40
C PRO A 356 8.98 17.17 17.92
N SER A 357 10.04 16.43 17.60
CA SER A 357 10.29 16.07 16.22
C SER A 357 9.44 14.86 15.84
N TRP A 358 8.62 15.03 14.82
CA TRP A 358 7.80 13.97 14.25
C TRP A 358 8.37 13.54 12.88
N PRO A 359 8.68 12.25 12.66
CA PRO A 359 9.09 11.72 11.35
C PRO A 359 8.12 12.11 10.23
N PHE A 360 6.82 12.12 10.51
CA PHE A 360 5.77 12.58 9.59
C PHE A 360 6.08 13.97 9.04
N ALA A 361 6.18 14.98 9.91
CA ALA A 361 6.41 16.37 9.52
C ALA A 361 7.83 16.60 8.97
N THR A 362 8.82 15.90 9.51
CA THR A 362 10.21 15.93 9.03
C THR A 362 10.29 15.50 7.57
N SER A 363 9.63 14.40 7.23
CA SER A 363 9.63 13.85 5.87
C SER A 363 8.94 14.76 4.86
N GLN A 364 7.79 15.36 5.22
CA GLN A 364 7.12 16.36 4.38
C GLN A 364 7.97 17.62 4.18
N THR A 365 8.66 18.07 5.22
CA THR A 365 9.54 19.24 5.17
C THR A 365 10.75 18.98 4.27
N LEU A 366 11.37 17.80 4.36
CA LEU A 366 12.42 17.38 3.42
C LEU A 366 11.91 17.40 1.98
N THR A 367 10.70 16.89 1.69
CA THR A 367 10.12 16.96 0.35
C THR A 367 9.85 18.41 -0.10
N ALA A 368 9.51 19.32 0.80
CA ALA A 368 9.37 20.74 0.49
C ALA A 368 10.72 21.40 0.14
N VAL A 369 11.79 21.09 0.88
CA VAL A 369 13.16 21.57 0.60
C VAL A 369 13.67 21.00 -0.73
N GLU A 370 13.48 19.70 -0.96
CA GLU A 370 13.77 19.02 -2.22
C GLU A 370 13.08 19.73 -3.40
N THR A 371 11.76 19.96 -3.30
CA THR A 371 10.99 20.65 -4.33
C THR A 371 11.51 22.07 -4.56
N LEU A 372 11.89 22.77 -3.48
CA LEU A 372 12.49 24.11 -3.60
C LEU A 372 13.80 24.07 -4.40
N LEU A 373 14.71 23.16 -4.05
CA LEU A 373 16.03 23.04 -4.69
C LEU A 373 15.95 22.63 -6.16
N HIS A 374 14.93 21.83 -6.52
CA HIS A 374 14.73 21.39 -7.89
C HIS A 374 13.94 22.38 -8.74
N GLU A 375 12.89 23.03 -8.22
CA GLU A 375 11.95 23.82 -9.03
C GLU A 375 12.16 25.35 -8.92
N TYR A 376 12.83 25.84 -7.86
CA TYR A 376 12.95 27.28 -7.57
C TYR A 376 14.40 27.76 -7.74
N HIS A 377 14.89 27.81 -8.98
CA HIS A 377 16.30 28.07 -9.29
C HIS A 377 16.87 29.45 -8.86
N ARG A 378 16.01 30.41 -8.47
CA ARG A 378 16.39 31.78 -8.12
C ARG A 378 16.36 32.04 -6.62
N GLN A 379 16.61 31.01 -5.81
CA GLN A 379 16.67 31.10 -4.35
C GLN A 379 18.08 30.79 -3.84
N SER A 380 18.44 31.35 -2.68
CA SER A 380 19.73 31.11 -2.01
C SER A 380 19.57 30.88 -0.50
N THR A 381 18.34 30.70 -0.03
CA THR A 381 18.00 30.59 1.39
C THR A 381 18.35 29.22 1.95
N ILE A 382 18.29 28.18 1.11
CA ILE A 382 18.70 26.82 1.47
C ILE A 382 19.50 26.22 0.32
N THR A 383 20.50 25.41 0.65
CA THR A 383 21.43 24.80 -0.30
C THR A 383 21.27 23.28 -0.34
N PRO A 384 21.80 22.58 -1.36
CA PRO A 384 21.88 21.13 -1.35
C PRO A 384 22.61 20.58 -0.10
N SER A 385 23.63 21.28 0.40
CA SER A 385 24.33 20.88 1.63
C SER A 385 23.43 20.97 2.88
N ASP A 386 22.54 21.95 2.95
CA ASP A 386 21.56 22.04 4.04
C ASP A 386 20.55 20.89 3.97
N TYR A 387 20.10 20.50 2.76
CA TYR A 387 19.24 19.33 2.58
C TYR A 387 19.92 18.04 3.08
N VAL A 388 21.19 17.82 2.70
CA VAL A 388 21.97 16.66 3.16
C VAL A 388 22.10 16.68 4.69
N ALA A 389 22.42 17.83 5.29
CA ALA A 389 22.53 17.95 6.75
C ALA A 389 21.20 17.66 7.47
N MET A 390 20.07 18.10 6.90
CA MET A 390 18.74 17.75 7.43
C MET A 390 18.45 16.25 7.30
N LEU A 391 18.79 15.62 6.17
CA LEU A 391 18.61 14.18 5.98
C LEU A 391 19.51 13.34 6.89
N GLU A 392 20.76 13.77 7.12
CA GLU A 392 21.65 13.17 8.11
C GLU A 392 21.11 13.31 9.54
N THR A 393 20.54 14.48 9.87
CA THR A 393 19.87 14.69 11.16
C THR A 393 18.66 13.78 11.31
N TYR A 394 17.86 13.63 10.26
CA TYR A 394 16.72 12.71 10.27
C TYR A 394 17.17 11.25 10.40
N ALA A 395 18.19 10.82 9.66
CA ALA A 395 18.77 9.49 9.80
C ALA A 395 19.27 9.26 11.24
N LYS A 396 19.92 10.24 11.86
CA LYS A 396 20.35 10.19 13.27
C LYS A 396 19.17 10.07 14.24
N THR A 397 18.06 10.77 14.00
CA THR A 397 16.82 10.65 14.79
C THR A 397 16.26 9.23 14.76
N LEU A 398 16.46 8.51 13.66
CA LEU A 398 15.94 7.16 13.45
C LEU A 398 16.84 6.08 14.08
N TYR A 399 17.30 6.30 15.32
CA TYR A 399 18.09 5.36 16.10
C TYR A 399 17.56 5.21 17.52
N LYS A 400 17.80 4.03 18.12
CA LYS A 400 17.63 3.76 19.55
C LYS A 400 18.68 2.75 19.97
N GLY A 401 19.49 3.09 20.98
CA GLY A 401 20.55 2.21 21.47
C GLY A 401 21.61 1.87 20.40
N GLY A 402 21.89 2.79 19.47
CA GLY A 402 22.89 2.61 18.43
C GLY A 402 22.46 1.72 17.25
N LYS A 403 21.17 1.36 17.16
CA LYS A 403 20.60 0.65 16.02
C LYS A 403 19.50 1.49 15.37
N PRO A 404 19.27 1.36 14.04
CA PRO A 404 18.11 1.95 13.39
C PRO A 404 16.82 1.59 14.11
N TYR A 405 15.96 2.58 14.34
CA TYR A 405 14.70 2.47 15.05
C TYR A 405 13.78 3.63 14.68
N VAL A 406 12.48 3.39 14.53
CA VAL A 406 11.48 4.44 14.37
C VAL A 406 10.34 4.22 15.37
N ALA A 407 9.92 5.31 16.02
CA ALA A 407 8.68 5.41 16.78
C ALA A 407 7.94 6.71 16.42
N GLU A 408 7.00 7.14 17.25
CA GLU A 408 6.07 8.22 16.89
C GLU A 408 6.74 9.61 16.90
N ALA A 409 7.42 9.99 17.99
CA ALA A 409 8.11 11.27 18.08
C ALA A 409 9.37 11.25 18.96
N HIS A 410 10.32 12.12 18.62
CA HIS A 410 11.61 12.23 19.26
C HIS A 410 11.79 13.56 19.99
N HIS A 411 12.49 13.55 21.13
CA HIS A 411 12.84 14.77 21.83
C HIS A 411 13.83 15.58 20.97
N PRO A 412 13.62 16.89 20.75
CA PRO A 412 14.44 17.64 19.80
C PRO A 412 15.89 17.88 20.26
N ALA A 413 16.15 17.81 21.57
CA ALA A 413 17.46 18.08 22.17
C ALA A 413 18.09 16.88 22.90
N GLU A 414 17.33 15.84 23.21
CA GLU A 414 17.78 14.69 24.00
C GLU A 414 17.70 13.46 23.12
N ASP A 415 18.65 12.54 23.27
CA ASP A 415 18.68 11.27 22.52
C ASP A 415 17.68 10.27 23.12
N ARG A 416 16.39 10.58 22.97
CA ARG A 416 15.29 9.73 23.40
C ARG A 416 14.05 9.94 22.52
N TRP A 417 13.39 8.83 22.22
CA TRP A 417 12.00 8.83 21.79
C TRP A 417 11.10 9.19 22.98
N ILE A 418 10.09 10.03 22.75
CA ILE A 418 9.19 10.51 23.82
C ILE A 418 7.79 9.91 23.73
N TYR A 419 7.39 9.47 22.54
CA TYR A 419 6.16 8.71 22.28
C TYR A 419 6.58 7.36 21.69
N ASP A 420 6.87 6.43 22.59
CA ASP A 420 7.53 5.16 22.34
C ASP A 420 6.95 4.10 23.29
N GLY A 421 5.68 3.77 23.03
CA GLY A 421 4.92 2.77 23.76
C GLY A 421 5.27 1.37 23.28
N ARG A 422 5.46 0.45 24.23
CA ARG A 422 5.73 -0.96 23.94
C ARG A 422 4.53 -1.63 23.26
N ASP A 423 4.79 -2.44 22.25
CA ASP A 423 3.78 -3.14 21.44
C ASP A 423 2.80 -2.14 20.81
N HIS A 424 3.31 -0.97 20.43
CA HIS A 424 2.53 0.10 19.83
C HIS A 424 3.38 0.90 18.84
N SER A 425 4.39 1.61 19.34
CA SER A 425 5.13 2.60 18.56
C SER A 425 6.30 2.00 17.79
N GLU A 426 6.70 0.75 18.04
CA GLU A 426 7.80 0.12 17.31
C GLU A 426 7.54 0.05 15.80
N ASP A 427 8.58 0.35 15.02
CA ASP A 427 8.59 0.29 13.55
C ASP A 427 7.56 1.18 12.84
N TYR A 428 6.99 2.16 13.56
CA TYR A 428 5.91 3.04 13.14
C TYR A 428 6.03 3.57 11.70
N ASN A 429 5.03 3.23 10.87
CA ASN A 429 4.98 3.61 9.47
C ASN A 429 4.11 4.86 9.28
N HIS A 430 4.63 6.01 9.69
CA HIS A 430 3.93 7.29 9.61
C HIS A 430 4.80 8.38 8.94
N SER A 431 5.69 7.99 8.03
CA SER A 431 6.62 8.94 7.37
C SER A 431 7.27 8.34 6.13
N THR A 432 7.82 9.18 5.26
CA THR A 432 8.79 8.74 4.23
C THR A 432 10.23 8.87 4.75
N PHE A 433 11.14 8.09 4.20
CA PHE A 433 12.60 8.27 4.31
C PHE A 433 13.28 7.78 3.03
N VAL A 434 12.89 6.60 2.55
CA VAL A 434 13.36 6.03 1.29
C VAL A 434 13.08 6.99 0.14
N ASP A 435 11.88 7.59 0.10
CA ASP A 435 11.54 8.55 -0.95
C ASP A 435 12.44 9.79 -0.90
N ASN A 436 12.76 10.29 0.30
CA ASN A 436 13.66 11.44 0.46
C ASN A 436 15.10 11.09 0.00
N VAL A 437 15.56 9.86 0.21
CA VAL A 437 16.84 9.38 -0.32
C VAL A 437 16.81 9.28 -1.86
N LEU A 438 15.79 8.63 -2.43
CA LEU A 438 15.75 8.33 -3.87
C LEU A 438 15.38 9.56 -4.72
N ALA A 439 14.31 10.27 -4.38
CA ALA A 439 13.82 11.42 -5.14
C ALA A 439 14.58 12.72 -4.84
N GLY A 440 15.06 12.86 -3.59
CA GLY A 440 15.78 14.05 -3.13
C GLY A 440 17.29 13.90 -3.21
N LEU A 441 17.90 13.11 -2.33
CA LEU A 441 19.37 12.98 -2.25
C LEU A 441 19.98 12.48 -3.57
N LEU A 442 19.49 11.36 -4.09
CA LEU A 442 19.97 10.75 -5.34
C LEU A 442 19.29 11.34 -6.58
N GLY A 443 18.21 12.11 -6.39
CA GLY A 443 17.64 12.97 -7.41
C GLY A 443 16.92 12.25 -8.55
N LEU A 444 16.27 11.11 -8.30
CA LEU A 444 15.48 10.38 -9.29
C LEU A 444 14.11 11.05 -9.50
N ARG A 445 14.00 11.89 -10.53
CA ARG A 445 12.82 12.73 -10.81
C ARG A 445 11.98 12.12 -11.93
N GLY A 446 11.04 11.25 -11.55
CA GLY A 446 10.11 10.62 -12.50
C GLY A 446 9.29 11.63 -13.31
N GLN A 447 8.98 11.28 -14.55
CA GLN A 447 8.26 12.11 -15.52
C GLN A 447 7.05 11.32 -16.07
N ALA A 448 6.07 12.05 -16.60
CA ALA A 448 4.87 11.44 -17.17
C ALA A 448 5.10 10.80 -18.56
N GLY A 449 6.17 11.19 -19.25
CA GLY A 449 6.59 10.63 -20.55
C GLY A 449 7.79 9.69 -20.44
N ASP A 450 8.39 9.34 -21.59
CA ASP A 450 9.49 8.37 -21.72
C ASP A 450 10.85 8.85 -21.17
N THR A 451 10.91 9.78 -20.22
CA THR A 451 12.18 10.32 -19.72
C THR A 451 12.30 10.17 -18.22
N LEU A 452 13.54 10.08 -17.73
CA LEU A 452 13.89 10.22 -16.32
C LEU A 452 14.87 11.38 -16.20
N VAL A 453 14.60 12.30 -15.29
CA VAL A 453 15.56 13.34 -14.89
C VAL A 453 16.31 12.82 -13.65
N VAL A 454 17.63 12.84 -13.70
CA VAL A 454 18.53 12.49 -12.60
C VAL A 454 19.26 13.76 -12.19
N ARG A 455 18.99 14.25 -10.98
CA ARG A 455 19.56 15.49 -10.46
C ARG A 455 19.99 15.33 -8.99
N PRO A 456 21.13 14.70 -8.73
CA PRO A 456 21.55 14.43 -7.37
C PRO A 456 21.77 15.72 -6.56
N LEU A 457 21.37 15.71 -5.28
CA LEU A 457 21.67 16.76 -4.30
C LEU A 457 22.89 16.40 -3.42
N VAL A 458 23.65 15.38 -3.84
CA VAL A 458 24.81 14.87 -3.10
C VAL A 458 25.91 15.92 -2.92
N PRO A 459 26.68 15.87 -1.82
CA PRO A 459 27.83 16.74 -1.63
C PRO A 459 28.91 16.53 -2.71
N PRO A 460 29.58 17.60 -3.18
CA PRO A 460 30.72 17.47 -4.09
C PRO A 460 31.91 16.67 -3.53
N SER A 461 31.95 16.45 -2.21
CA SER A 461 32.98 15.68 -1.52
C SER A 461 32.77 14.16 -1.60
N TRP A 462 31.62 13.69 -2.08
CA TRP A 462 31.38 12.26 -2.25
C TRP A 462 32.20 11.72 -3.42
N ALA A 463 33.17 10.85 -3.14
CA ALA A 463 33.98 10.18 -4.17
C ALA A 463 33.20 9.10 -4.94
N TYR A 464 32.08 8.64 -4.39
CA TYR A 464 31.21 7.66 -5.01
C TYR A 464 29.77 7.76 -4.50
N PHE A 465 28.83 7.25 -5.29
CA PHE A 465 27.53 6.75 -4.84
C PHE A 465 26.92 5.86 -5.93
N ALA A 466 26.01 4.97 -5.57
CA ALA A 466 25.22 4.21 -6.52
C ALA A 466 23.80 3.96 -6.01
N VAL A 467 22.85 3.92 -6.96
CA VAL A 467 21.56 3.27 -6.80
C VAL A 467 21.38 2.30 -7.97
N GLU A 468 21.17 1.04 -7.65
CA GLU A 468 21.12 -0.06 -8.60
C GLU A 468 19.71 -0.65 -8.67
N ASN A 469 19.28 -0.92 -9.91
CA ASN A 469 18.03 -1.59 -10.23
C ASN A 469 16.76 -0.90 -9.71
N VAL A 470 16.67 0.42 -9.84
CA VAL A 470 15.41 1.16 -9.65
C VAL A 470 14.38 0.68 -10.67
N ALA A 471 13.17 0.37 -10.21
CA ALA A 471 12.05 0.10 -11.10
C ALA A 471 11.48 1.42 -11.64
N TYR A 472 11.71 1.73 -12.92
CA TYR A 472 11.18 2.94 -13.55
C TYR A 472 10.45 2.60 -14.84
N HIS A 473 9.13 2.86 -14.90
CA HIS A 473 8.27 2.55 -16.05
C HIS A 473 8.40 1.08 -16.50
N GLY A 474 8.56 0.17 -15.53
CA GLY A 474 8.77 -1.27 -15.75
C GLY A 474 10.17 -1.68 -16.22
N ARG A 475 11.13 -0.75 -16.31
CA ARG A 475 12.54 -0.97 -16.66
C ARG A 475 13.42 -1.01 -15.42
N SER A 476 14.66 -1.49 -15.56
CA SER A 476 15.69 -1.39 -14.52
C SER A 476 16.61 -0.21 -14.79
N VAL A 477 16.72 0.73 -13.85
CA VAL A 477 17.62 1.89 -13.95
C VAL A 477 18.68 1.85 -12.87
N THR A 478 19.93 2.02 -13.27
CA THR A 478 21.07 2.12 -12.35
C THR A 478 21.80 3.44 -12.58
N VAL A 479 22.03 4.19 -11.51
CA VAL A 479 22.75 5.46 -11.50
C VAL A 479 23.95 5.32 -10.59
N LEU A 480 25.14 5.66 -11.07
CA LEU A 480 26.36 5.64 -10.25
C LEU A 480 27.28 6.82 -10.55
N TRP A 481 28.02 7.22 -9.53
CA TRP A 481 29.17 8.11 -9.58
C TRP A 481 30.37 7.37 -9.01
N ASP A 482 31.49 7.37 -9.72
CA ASP A 482 32.77 6.83 -9.23
C ASP A 482 33.92 7.73 -9.70
N GLU A 483 34.49 8.52 -8.78
CA GLU A 483 35.62 9.41 -9.07
C GLU A 483 36.87 8.62 -9.50
N SER A 484 37.07 7.44 -8.90
CA SER A 484 38.24 6.59 -9.13
C SER A 484 38.11 5.69 -10.36
N GLY A 485 36.88 5.30 -10.68
CA GLY A 485 36.51 4.29 -11.67
C GLY A 485 36.78 2.85 -11.24
N THR A 486 37.17 2.63 -9.97
CA THR A 486 37.60 1.33 -9.45
C THR A 486 36.61 0.71 -8.46
N ARG A 487 35.67 1.48 -7.90
CA ARG A 487 34.72 0.97 -6.90
C ARG A 487 33.71 0.02 -7.52
N TYR A 488 33.14 0.40 -8.68
CA TYR A 488 32.10 -0.38 -9.36
C TYR A 488 32.59 -1.09 -10.63
N GLY A 489 33.85 -0.83 -11.03
CA GLY A 489 34.44 -1.41 -12.24
C GLY A 489 33.79 -0.93 -13.55
N GLN A 490 33.02 0.16 -13.53
CA GLN A 490 32.34 0.73 -14.71
C GLN A 490 33.05 1.95 -15.31
N GLY A 491 34.30 2.22 -14.90
CA GLY A 491 35.05 3.40 -15.31
C GLY A 491 34.71 4.63 -14.47
N LYS A 492 35.50 5.69 -14.66
CA LYS A 492 35.34 6.96 -13.93
C LYS A 492 34.11 7.71 -14.41
N GLY A 493 33.46 8.44 -13.52
CA GLY A 493 32.45 9.45 -13.84
C GLY A 493 31.03 9.09 -13.39
N PHE A 494 30.06 9.89 -13.84
CA PHE A 494 28.65 9.77 -13.54
C PHE A 494 27.94 9.06 -14.70
N SER A 495 27.36 7.89 -14.43
CA SER A 495 26.82 6.99 -15.45
C SER A 495 25.41 6.55 -15.11
N VAL A 496 24.57 6.43 -16.13
CA VAL A 496 23.21 5.89 -16.01
C VAL A 496 23.02 4.75 -16.98
N PHE A 497 22.50 3.63 -16.49
CA PHE A 497 22.21 2.42 -17.22
C PHE A 497 20.71 2.17 -17.25
N VAL A 498 20.20 1.67 -18.38
CA VAL A 498 18.83 1.22 -18.55
C VAL A 498 18.87 -0.21 -19.07
N ASP A 499 18.21 -1.11 -18.36
CA ASP A 499 18.21 -2.53 -18.60
C ASP A 499 19.64 -3.13 -18.79
N GLY A 500 20.58 -2.71 -17.96
CA GLY A 500 21.99 -3.12 -18.03
C GLY A 500 22.84 -2.41 -19.10
N ALA A 501 22.24 -1.66 -20.02
CA ALA A 501 22.95 -0.93 -21.07
C ALA A 501 23.26 0.51 -20.64
N LEU A 502 24.49 0.97 -20.88
CA LEU A 502 24.88 2.35 -20.64
C LEU A 502 24.03 3.30 -21.51
N SER A 503 23.24 4.15 -20.86
CA SER A 503 22.34 5.11 -21.50
C SER A 503 22.97 6.49 -21.58
N ALA A 504 23.72 6.88 -20.55
CA ALA A 504 24.39 8.18 -20.49
C ALA A 504 25.61 8.17 -19.57
N HIS A 505 26.53 9.10 -19.83
CA HIS A 505 27.79 9.26 -19.11
C HIS A 505 28.23 10.73 -19.07
N ARG A 506 28.83 11.16 -17.95
CA ARG A 506 29.45 12.48 -17.72
C ARG A 506 30.70 12.36 -16.84
N ASP A 507 31.61 13.32 -17.00
CA ASP A 507 32.82 13.40 -16.16
C ASP A 507 32.53 13.93 -14.74
N THR A 508 31.40 14.61 -14.56
CA THR A 508 31.00 15.24 -13.29
C THR A 508 29.54 14.90 -12.95
N VAL A 509 29.20 14.96 -11.66
CA VAL A 509 27.82 14.85 -11.19
C VAL A 509 27.08 16.14 -11.56
N GLU A 510 26.16 16.05 -12.50
CA GLU A 510 25.32 17.15 -12.97
C GLU A 510 23.91 16.64 -13.30
N GLU A 511 22.97 17.57 -13.52
CA GLU A 511 21.64 17.20 -14.00
C GLU A 511 21.73 16.50 -15.36
N LEU A 512 21.02 15.37 -15.47
CA LEU A 512 20.97 14.55 -16.67
C LEU A 512 19.53 14.16 -16.95
N THR A 513 19.09 14.25 -18.20
CA THR A 513 17.84 13.65 -18.66
C THR A 513 18.15 12.47 -19.57
N ILE A 514 17.62 11.30 -19.25
CA ILE A 514 17.72 10.10 -20.09
C ILE A 514 16.36 9.69 -20.62
N ARG A 515 16.35 9.00 -21.75
CA ARG A 515 15.14 8.34 -22.26
C ARG A 515 15.02 6.94 -21.65
N VAL A 516 13.86 6.63 -21.10
CA VAL A 516 13.47 5.31 -20.61
C VAL A 516 12.14 4.96 -21.25
N THR A 517 12.17 4.23 -22.35
CA THR A 517 10.94 3.75 -22.99
C THR A 517 10.23 2.76 -22.08
N PRO A 518 8.95 2.96 -21.75
CA PRO A 518 8.21 2.05 -20.88
C PRO A 518 8.31 0.59 -21.32
N ALA A 519 8.37 -0.33 -20.36
CA ALA A 519 8.27 -1.75 -20.65
C ALA A 519 6.83 -2.10 -21.07
N ILE A 520 6.67 -3.12 -21.92
CA ILE A 520 5.35 -3.65 -22.25
C ILE A 520 4.79 -4.31 -20.97
N PRO A 521 3.62 -3.88 -20.46
CA PRO A 521 3.05 -4.46 -19.25
C PRO A 521 2.84 -5.96 -19.43
N ARG A 522 3.38 -6.75 -18.51
CA ARG A 522 3.07 -8.17 -18.42
C ARG A 522 1.89 -8.36 -17.48
N ALA A 523 0.85 -9.05 -17.92
CA ALA A 523 -0.26 -9.43 -17.05
C ALA A 523 0.29 -10.28 -15.89
N PRO A 524 0.11 -9.87 -14.62
CA PRO A 524 0.58 -10.66 -13.50
C PRO A 524 -0.21 -11.96 -13.40
N THR A 525 0.44 -13.05 -13.00
CA THR A 525 -0.26 -14.25 -12.56
C THR A 525 -0.83 -13.95 -11.18
N LEU A 526 -2.11 -13.59 -11.10
CA LEU A 526 -2.77 -13.25 -9.85
C LEU A 526 -2.92 -14.51 -8.98
N LYS A 527 -2.10 -14.58 -7.94
CA LYS A 527 -2.28 -15.51 -6.83
C LYS A 527 -2.85 -14.77 -5.63
N VAL A 528 -3.68 -15.45 -4.86
CA VAL A 528 -4.28 -14.95 -3.62
C VAL A 528 -4.00 -15.91 -2.48
N ASN A 529 -3.80 -15.39 -1.27
CA ASN A 529 -3.72 -16.21 -0.06
C ASN A 529 -5.13 -16.58 0.39
N ILE A 530 -5.51 -17.85 0.21
CA ILE A 530 -6.83 -18.37 0.58
C ILE A 530 -6.90 -18.88 2.02
N ALA A 531 -5.78 -18.92 2.75
CA ALA A 531 -5.78 -19.20 4.18
C ALA A 531 -6.20 -17.97 5.00
N ALA A 532 -5.95 -16.76 4.48
CA ALA A 532 -6.19 -15.51 5.19
C ALA A 532 -7.65 -15.37 5.68
N ASN A 533 -7.81 -15.08 6.99
CA ASN A 533 -9.08 -14.73 7.63
C ASN A 533 -8.86 -13.67 8.72
N THR A 534 -8.45 -12.50 8.26
CA THR A 534 -8.00 -11.36 9.06
C THR A 534 -9.10 -10.71 9.93
N GLN A 535 -10.37 -11.01 9.66
CA GLN A 535 -11.53 -10.47 10.38
C GLN A 535 -12.32 -11.56 11.12
N ASN A 536 -11.79 -12.79 11.17
CA ASN A 536 -12.43 -13.94 11.83
C ASN A 536 -13.87 -14.18 11.35
N ASP A 537 -14.13 -14.05 10.05
CA ASP A 537 -15.43 -14.35 9.47
C ASP A 537 -15.63 -15.87 9.48
N ALA A 538 -16.69 -16.33 10.13
CA ALA A 538 -16.98 -17.76 10.33
C ALA A 538 -17.12 -18.56 9.01
N ARG A 539 -17.39 -17.87 7.89
CA ARG A 539 -17.58 -18.46 6.56
C ARG A 539 -16.27 -18.60 5.76
N LEU A 540 -15.20 -17.95 6.21
CA LEU A 540 -13.87 -18.07 5.63
C LEU A 540 -13.05 -19.20 6.30
N SER A 541 -11.81 -19.34 5.87
CA SER A 541 -10.84 -20.31 6.37
C SER A 541 -10.71 -20.25 7.89
N ARG A 542 -10.54 -21.40 8.54
CA ARG A 542 -10.44 -21.50 9.99
C ARG A 542 -9.17 -22.24 10.38
N ALA A 543 -8.38 -21.64 11.24
CA ALA A 543 -7.23 -22.30 11.84
C ALA A 543 -7.66 -23.29 12.94
N PHE A 544 -6.91 -24.37 13.08
CA PHE A 544 -7.09 -25.38 14.12
C PHE A 544 -5.72 -25.98 14.51
N ALA A 545 -5.63 -26.54 15.72
CA ALA A 545 -4.39 -27.15 16.21
C ALA A 545 -4.68 -28.33 17.13
N SER A 546 -3.70 -29.22 17.33
CA SER A 546 -3.78 -30.29 18.34
C SER A 546 -3.70 -29.76 19.76
N TYR A 547 -3.01 -28.64 19.94
CA TYR A 547 -2.85 -27.92 21.18
C TYR A 547 -2.60 -26.44 20.87
N THR A 548 -3.12 -25.56 21.71
CA THR A 548 -2.84 -24.12 21.67
C THR A 548 -2.48 -23.67 23.08
N SER A 549 -1.36 -22.99 23.22
CA SER A 549 -0.98 -22.32 24.46
C SER A 549 -2.09 -21.39 24.97
N GLY A 550 -2.23 -21.28 26.30
CA GLY A 550 -3.23 -20.39 26.91
C GLY A 550 -3.01 -18.89 26.64
N PHE A 551 -1.88 -18.52 26.03
CA PHE A 551 -1.56 -17.15 25.63
C PHE A 551 -1.90 -16.85 24.15
N ASP A 552 -2.21 -17.88 23.37
CA ASP A 552 -2.28 -17.82 21.90
C ASP A 552 -3.68 -18.13 21.33
N ASP A 553 -3.87 -17.84 20.04
CA ASP A 553 -5.08 -18.15 19.26
C ASP A 553 -4.66 -18.67 17.88
N PRO A 554 -5.15 -19.84 17.42
CA PRO A 554 -4.84 -20.34 16.08
C PRO A 554 -5.13 -19.35 14.95
N MET A 555 -6.17 -18.51 15.10
CA MET A 555 -6.56 -17.57 14.05
C MET A 555 -5.51 -16.50 13.77
N ARG A 556 -4.61 -16.22 14.72
CA ARG A 556 -3.51 -15.25 14.54
C ARG A 556 -2.49 -15.69 13.51
N ALA A 557 -2.32 -16.99 13.30
CA ALA A 557 -1.42 -17.50 12.27
C ALA A 557 -2.05 -17.54 10.87
N ILE A 558 -3.22 -16.92 10.68
CA ILE A 558 -3.85 -16.68 9.37
C ILE A 558 -4.43 -15.26 9.27
N ASP A 559 -3.89 -14.32 10.05
CA ASP A 559 -4.43 -12.96 10.16
C ASP A 559 -3.79 -11.95 9.18
N GLY A 560 -2.87 -12.43 8.34
CA GLY A 560 -2.27 -11.66 7.25
C GLY A 560 -1.08 -10.80 7.69
N ASN A 561 -0.62 -10.92 8.94
CA ASN A 561 0.47 -10.13 9.49
C ASN A 561 1.74 -10.96 9.64
N VAL A 562 2.83 -10.50 9.03
CA VAL A 562 4.17 -11.08 9.18
C VAL A 562 5.13 -10.03 9.70
N TRP A 563 5.46 -10.11 11.00
CA TRP A 563 6.36 -9.17 11.66
C TRP A 563 7.78 -9.73 11.76
N ARG A 564 8.81 -8.88 11.69
CA ARG A 564 10.21 -9.34 11.60
C ARG A 564 10.83 -9.62 12.97
N THR A 565 10.67 -8.70 13.92
CA THR A 565 11.32 -8.79 15.24
C THR A 565 10.34 -8.59 16.38
N ALA A 566 10.44 -9.48 17.37
CA ALA A 566 9.67 -9.44 18.61
C ALA A 566 8.15 -9.37 18.38
N VAL A 567 7.57 -10.46 17.85
CA VAL A 567 6.14 -10.72 17.90
C VAL A 567 5.62 -10.38 19.31
N PRO A 568 4.83 -9.32 19.48
CA PRO A 568 3.93 -9.12 20.61
C PRO A 568 3.22 -10.45 20.89
N SER A 569 3.12 -10.86 22.15
CA SER A 569 2.64 -12.21 22.54
C SER A 569 1.23 -12.58 22.01
N ASN A 570 0.56 -11.65 21.32
CA ASN A 570 -0.79 -11.74 20.81
C ASN A 570 -0.94 -11.80 19.27
N SER A 571 0.09 -12.12 18.48
CA SER A 571 -0.05 -12.25 16.99
C SER A 571 0.48 -13.56 16.41
N ARG A 572 0.45 -14.63 17.21
CA ARG A 572 0.95 -15.95 16.81
C ARG A 572 0.08 -17.07 17.33
N TRP A 573 0.34 -18.26 16.79
CA TRP A 573 -0.03 -19.52 17.40
C TRP A 573 1.22 -20.27 17.88
N THR A 574 1.18 -20.87 19.07
CA THR A 574 2.25 -21.74 19.58
C THR A 574 1.72 -22.97 20.31
N SER A 575 2.53 -24.04 20.30
CA SER A 575 2.36 -25.24 21.11
C SER A 575 3.07 -25.16 22.47
N TYR A 576 3.43 -23.95 22.94
CA TYR A 576 4.12 -23.75 24.21
C TYR A 576 3.38 -24.43 25.38
N ASP A 577 4.11 -25.18 26.20
CA ASP A 577 3.58 -26.01 27.31
C ASP A 577 2.67 -27.17 26.89
N SER A 578 2.69 -27.57 25.61
CA SER A 578 1.97 -28.76 25.17
C SER A 578 2.47 -30.03 25.88
N PRO A 579 1.57 -30.93 26.34
CA PRO A 579 1.96 -32.23 26.87
C PRO A 579 2.31 -33.25 25.77
N ASN A 580 2.12 -32.89 24.49
CA ASN A 580 2.30 -33.80 23.37
C ASN A 580 3.78 -33.86 22.96
N ALA A 581 4.25 -35.02 22.48
CA ALA A 581 5.57 -35.12 21.85
C ALA A 581 5.60 -34.48 20.44
N THR A 582 4.44 -34.32 19.82
CA THR A 582 4.26 -33.80 18.46
C THR A 582 2.93 -33.07 18.42
N ASP A 583 2.92 -31.90 17.81
CA ASP A 583 1.72 -31.10 17.59
C ASP A 583 1.55 -30.76 16.11
N TYR A 584 0.35 -30.33 15.77
CA TYR A 584 0.03 -29.79 14.46
C TYR A 584 -0.70 -28.46 14.56
N PHE A 585 -0.49 -27.63 13.56
CA PHE A 585 -1.31 -26.47 13.21
C PHE A 585 -1.85 -26.67 11.80
N GLY A 586 -3.11 -26.36 11.56
CA GLY A 586 -3.72 -26.52 10.24
C GLY A 586 -4.80 -25.49 9.95
N VAL A 587 -5.19 -25.47 8.68
CA VAL A 587 -6.22 -24.59 8.14
C VAL A 587 -7.29 -25.42 7.47
N ASP A 588 -8.53 -25.23 7.90
CA ASP A 588 -9.75 -25.69 7.24
C ASP A 588 -10.20 -24.61 6.25
N LEU A 589 -10.02 -24.85 4.96
CA LEU A 589 -10.39 -23.93 3.88
C LEU A 589 -11.92 -23.89 3.64
N ARG A 590 -12.68 -24.65 4.45
CA ARG A 590 -14.14 -24.82 4.42
C ARG A 590 -14.70 -25.51 3.18
N ARG A 591 -13.85 -25.83 2.21
CA ARG A 591 -14.18 -26.40 0.91
C ARG A 591 -12.94 -27.01 0.26
N THR A 592 -13.11 -27.93 -0.68
CA THR A 592 -11.99 -28.45 -1.46
C THR A 592 -11.37 -27.35 -2.33
N GLN A 593 -10.05 -27.21 -2.28
CA GLN A 593 -9.24 -26.22 -2.99
C GLN A 593 -8.08 -26.89 -3.73
N SER A 594 -7.63 -26.27 -4.83
CA SER A 594 -6.39 -26.67 -5.52
C SER A 594 -5.20 -26.01 -4.82
N LEU A 595 -4.26 -26.81 -4.35
CA LEU A 595 -3.17 -26.42 -3.46
C LEU A 595 -1.83 -26.78 -4.08
N CYS A 596 -0.87 -25.86 -4.05
CA CYS A 596 0.50 -26.12 -4.51
C CYS A 596 1.59 -25.15 -4.03
N ASP A 597 1.23 -24.14 -3.24
CA ASP A 597 2.15 -23.10 -2.79
C ASP A 597 1.74 -22.71 -1.37
N VAL A 598 2.46 -23.24 -0.38
CA VAL A 598 2.23 -22.94 1.04
C VAL A 598 3.43 -22.18 1.56
N ARG A 599 3.20 -21.10 2.30
CA ARG A 599 4.29 -20.32 2.94
C ARG A 599 4.13 -20.39 4.44
N LEU A 600 5.24 -20.63 5.12
CA LEU A 600 5.30 -20.81 6.57
C LEU A 600 6.27 -19.81 7.17
N TYR A 601 5.87 -19.20 8.29
CA TYR A 601 6.67 -18.25 9.05
C TYR A 601 6.75 -18.76 10.49
N PHE A 602 7.83 -19.48 10.81
CA PHE A 602 8.02 -20.07 12.14
C PHE A 602 8.49 -19.02 13.14
N TYR A 603 7.87 -19.02 14.32
CA TYR A 603 8.22 -18.11 15.40
C TYR A 603 9.30 -18.70 16.32
N ASP A 604 10.27 -17.88 16.71
CA ASP A 604 11.31 -18.20 17.71
C ASP A 604 11.46 -17.03 18.71
N ASP A 605 11.33 -17.30 20.01
CA ASP A 605 11.58 -16.32 21.08
C ASP A 605 12.95 -16.49 21.78
N GLY A 606 13.79 -17.41 21.28
CA GLY A 606 15.04 -17.81 21.90
C GLY A 606 14.89 -18.62 23.19
N GLY A 607 13.65 -18.90 23.63
CA GLY A 607 13.30 -19.49 24.91
C GLY A 607 12.32 -20.66 24.78
N GLY A 608 11.08 -20.45 25.23
CA GLY A 608 10.04 -21.47 25.32
C GLY A 608 9.48 -21.90 23.97
N VAL A 609 9.56 -21.05 22.95
CA VAL A 609 9.08 -21.34 21.59
C VAL A 609 10.27 -21.33 20.64
N ARG A 610 10.55 -22.48 20.03
CA ARG A 610 11.70 -22.67 19.14
C ARG A 610 11.27 -23.24 17.79
N ILE A 611 12.02 -22.90 16.76
CA ILE A 611 11.83 -23.46 15.42
C ILE A 611 12.07 -24.98 15.47
N PRO A 612 11.17 -25.81 14.92
CA PRO A 612 11.33 -27.25 14.97
C PRO A 612 12.44 -27.72 14.01
N ASP A 613 13.22 -28.72 14.43
CA ASP A 613 14.30 -29.30 13.60
C ASP A 613 13.79 -29.97 12.31
N ARG A 614 12.51 -30.36 12.29
CA ARG A 614 11.83 -30.94 11.13
C ARG A 614 10.33 -30.69 11.22
N TYR A 615 9.67 -30.69 10.08
CA TYR A 615 8.22 -30.65 9.99
C TYR A 615 7.75 -31.35 8.70
N ASP A 616 6.51 -31.79 8.68
CA ASP A 616 5.82 -32.34 7.50
C ASP A 616 4.56 -31.53 7.19
N LEU A 617 4.36 -31.23 5.90
CA LEU A 617 3.11 -30.66 5.41
C LEU A 617 2.18 -31.81 5.01
N GLN A 618 1.00 -31.84 5.59
CA GLN A 618 -0.01 -32.87 5.36
C GLN A 618 -1.30 -32.26 4.84
N TYR A 619 -2.06 -33.04 4.07
CA TYR A 619 -3.40 -32.68 3.61
C TYR A 619 -4.42 -33.73 4.07
N TYR A 620 -5.67 -33.29 4.23
CA TYR A 620 -6.77 -34.19 4.55
C TYR A 620 -7.35 -34.76 3.27
N ARG A 621 -7.16 -36.07 3.06
CA ARG A 621 -7.75 -36.82 1.96
C ARG A 621 -9.16 -37.26 2.36
N ASN A 622 -10.16 -36.74 1.67
CA ASN A 622 -11.53 -37.27 1.76
C ASN A 622 -11.63 -38.54 0.91
N ASP A 623 -12.24 -39.59 1.44
CA ASP A 623 -12.47 -40.84 0.69
C ASP A 623 -13.72 -40.76 -0.22
N ASP A 624 -14.53 -39.70 -0.11
CA ASP A 624 -15.78 -39.50 -0.85
C ASP A 624 -15.69 -38.36 -1.87
N ASP A 625 -15.49 -38.70 -3.15
CA ASP A 625 -15.56 -37.79 -4.31
C ASP A 625 -17.03 -37.49 -4.74
N GLY A 626 -17.88 -37.06 -3.79
CA GLY A 626 -19.15 -36.41 -4.10
C GLY A 626 -20.42 -37.12 -3.59
N GLY A 627 -21.21 -36.40 -2.80
CA GLY A 627 -22.63 -36.71 -2.55
C GLY A 627 -23.00 -36.93 -1.08
N GLY A 628 -23.23 -35.83 -0.36
CA GLY A 628 -24.15 -35.70 0.77
C GLY A 628 -24.30 -36.85 1.78
N GLY A 629 -23.78 -36.62 3.00
CA GLY A 629 -24.43 -37.07 4.24
C GLY A 629 -23.63 -38.00 5.15
N GLY A 630 -23.12 -37.43 6.25
CA GLY A 630 -22.97 -38.11 7.55
C GLY A 630 -21.86 -39.16 7.69
N ASN A 631 -20.76 -38.77 8.36
CA ASN A 631 -19.58 -39.57 8.76
C ASN A 631 -18.61 -39.97 7.64
N SER A 632 -17.91 -38.98 7.07
CA SER A 632 -16.69 -39.20 6.30
C SER A 632 -15.48 -39.39 7.23
N SER A 633 -14.83 -40.56 7.19
CA SER A 633 -13.53 -40.78 7.83
C SER A 633 -12.41 -40.56 6.82
N GLY A 634 -11.98 -39.32 6.64
CA GLY A 634 -10.79 -39.02 5.84
C GLY A 634 -9.51 -39.31 6.61
N THR A 635 -8.39 -39.37 5.89
CA THR A 635 -7.07 -39.62 6.47
C THR A 635 -6.11 -38.47 6.17
N TRP A 636 -5.20 -38.21 7.11
CA TRP A 636 -4.13 -37.24 6.91
C TRP A 636 -2.96 -37.91 6.23
N GLU A 637 -2.57 -37.40 5.06
CA GLU A 637 -1.45 -37.90 4.26
C GLU A 637 -0.39 -36.81 4.08
N THR A 638 0.88 -37.21 3.97
CA THR A 638 1.97 -36.30 3.58
C THR A 638 1.71 -35.73 2.19
N VAL A 639 1.87 -34.41 2.02
CA VAL A 639 1.80 -33.77 0.71
C VAL A 639 2.92 -34.33 -0.19
N PRO A 640 2.61 -34.90 -1.37
CA PRO A 640 3.61 -35.51 -2.23
C PRO A 640 4.51 -34.47 -2.90
N GLY A 641 5.79 -34.78 -3.05
CA GLY A 641 6.70 -33.98 -3.87
C GLY A 641 7.02 -32.57 -3.36
N GLN A 642 6.90 -32.33 -2.04
CA GLN A 642 7.28 -31.06 -1.40
C GLN A 642 8.69 -30.60 -1.80
N GLN A 643 8.80 -29.40 -2.34
CA GLN A 643 10.03 -28.66 -2.58
C GLN A 643 10.04 -27.42 -1.69
N ARG A 644 11.12 -27.18 -0.97
CA ARG A 644 11.23 -26.08 0.00
C ARG A 644 12.23 -25.06 -0.52
N SER A 645 11.92 -23.77 -0.42
CA SER A 645 12.86 -22.69 -0.79
C SER A 645 14.14 -22.72 0.06
N LYS A 646 14.04 -23.25 1.29
CA LYS A 646 15.13 -23.34 2.26
C LYS A 646 15.16 -24.71 2.92
N ALA A 647 16.22 -25.00 3.67
CA ALA A 647 16.32 -26.22 4.46
C ALA A 647 15.16 -26.33 5.46
N ALA A 648 14.88 -27.55 5.95
CA ALA A 648 13.75 -27.82 6.83
C ALA A 648 13.78 -27.08 8.18
N THR A 649 14.92 -26.49 8.54
CA THR A 649 15.10 -25.66 9.74
C THR A 649 15.50 -24.25 9.29
N PRO A 650 14.61 -23.24 9.42
CA PRO A 650 14.94 -21.83 9.23
C PRO A 650 16.17 -21.37 10.03
N GLY A 651 16.84 -20.35 9.50
CA GLY A 651 17.97 -19.70 10.16
C GLY A 651 17.54 -18.63 11.17
N SER A 652 16.32 -18.08 11.03
CA SER A 652 15.79 -17.02 11.90
C SER A 652 14.26 -17.09 12.07
N SER A 653 13.75 -16.43 13.11
CA SER A 653 12.30 -16.27 13.32
C SER A 653 11.65 -15.53 12.15
N ASN A 654 10.43 -15.94 11.81
CA ASN A 654 9.54 -15.36 10.79
C ASN A 654 10.19 -15.24 9.39
N GLU A 655 11.19 -16.07 9.11
CA GLU A 655 11.74 -16.26 7.78
C GLU A 655 10.73 -17.01 6.91
N GLU A 656 10.47 -16.52 5.68
CA GLU A 656 9.57 -17.20 4.74
C GLU A 656 10.16 -18.55 4.32
N ILE A 657 9.45 -19.64 4.64
CA ILE A 657 9.66 -20.94 3.99
C ILE A 657 8.53 -21.21 3.00
N ARG A 658 8.87 -21.15 1.72
CA ARG A 658 7.95 -21.51 0.64
C ARG A 658 8.05 -23.00 0.36
N VAL A 659 6.91 -23.69 0.42
CA VAL A 659 6.76 -25.12 0.12
C VAL A 659 5.88 -25.26 -1.12
N THR A 660 6.49 -25.66 -2.24
CA THR A 660 5.79 -25.94 -3.49
C THR A 660 5.67 -27.44 -3.76
N PHE A 661 4.62 -27.86 -4.45
CA PHE A 661 4.35 -29.27 -4.76
C PHE A 661 3.42 -29.39 -5.98
N PRO A 662 3.34 -30.57 -6.63
CA PRO A 662 2.33 -30.81 -7.66
C PRO A 662 0.93 -30.50 -7.15
N ALA A 663 0.10 -29.85 -7.97
CA ALA A 663 -1.26 -29.47 -7.59
C ALA A 663 -2.05 -30.66 -7.03
N LEU A 664 -2.69 -30.48 -5.88
CA LEU A 664 -3.60 -31.45 -5.27
C LEU A 664 -4.89 -30.77 -4.81
N ALA A 665 -5.97 -31.55 -4.75
CA ALA A 665 -7.26 -31.09 -4.25
C ALA A 665 -7.43 -31.49 -2.78
N ALA A 666 -7.61 -30.52 -1.88
CA ALA A 666 -7.91 -30.79 -0.47
C ALA A 666 -8.68 -29.65 0.18
N SER A 667 -9.47 -29.96 1.21
CA SER A 667 -10.18 -28.95 2.00
C SER A 667 -9.41 -28.50 3.24
N GLN A 668 -8.38 -29.24 3.64
CA GLN A 668 -7.59 -28.94 4.82
C GLN A 668 -6.11 -29.26 4.60
N LEU A 669 -5.25 -28.44 5.18
CA LEU A 669 -3.80 -28.65 5.29
C LEU A 669 -3.38 -28.53 6.75
N ARG A 670 -2.30 -29.20 7.13
CA ARG A 670 -1.64 -28.99 8.43
C ARG A 670 -0.13 -29.16 8.35
N VAL A 671 0.58 -28.40 9.17
CA VAL A 671 1.99 -28.59 9.48
C VAL A 671 2.08 -29.43 10.75
N VAL A 672 2.84 -30.52 10.70
CA VAL A 672 3.10 -31.41 11.84
C VAL A 672 4.57 -31.34 12.21
N ALA A 673 4.87 -31.05 13.48
CA ALA A 673 6.25 -30.96 13.96
C ALA A 673 6.40 -31.47 15.42
N PRO A 674 7.56 -32.07 15.77
CA PRO A 674 7.85 -32.45 17.14
C PRO A 674 8.01 -31.20 18.01
N ASN A 675 7.59 -31.26 19.28
CA ASN A 675 7.92 -30.20 20.23
C ASN A 675 9.41 -30.27 20.59
N PRO A 676 10.15 -29.14 20.51
CA PRO A 676 11.52 -29.05 21.01
C PRO A 676 11.59 -29.55 22.46
N GLY A 677 12.51 -30.47 22.78
CA GLY A 677 12.73 -30.96 24.14
C GLY A 677 11.80 -32.07 24.67
N GLY A 678 10.70 -32.41 23.99
CA GLY A 678 9.87 -33.59 24.29
C GLY A 678 9.09 -33.60 25.62
N SER A 679 9.01 -32.48 26.34
CA SER A 679 8.29 -32.33 27.62
C SER A 679 7.80 -30.90 27.85
N ALA A 680 6.88 -30.71 28.82
CA ALA A 680 6.34 -29.41 29.24
C ALA A 680 7.43 -28.34 29.48
N GLY A 681 7.14 -27.07 29.15
CA GLY A 681 8.07 -25.93 29.19
C GLY A 681 8.61 -25.47 27.83
N GLN A 682 8.35 -26.20 26.74
CA GLN A 682 8.82 -25.87 25.38
C GLN A 682 7.78 -26.20 24.31
N GLY A 683 7.86 -25.55 23.16
CA GLY A 683 6.99 -25.77 21.99
C GLY A 683 7.54 -25.11 20.72
N TRP A 684 6.75 -25.13 19.66
CA TRP A 684 7.01 -24.42 18.39
C TRP A 684 5.79 -23.56 18.03
N GLY A 685 5.93 -22.67 17.05
CA GLY A 685 4.82 -21.82 16.64
C GLY A 685 4.97 -21.25 15.25
N LEU A 686 3.87 -20.67 14.76
CA LEU A 686 3.80 -19.94 13.51
C LEU A 686 3.30 -18.52 13.81
N SER A 687 3.94 -17.52 13.22
CA SER A 687 3.34 -16.19 13.10
C SER A 687 2.33 -16.17 11.97
N GLU A 688 2.54 -16.94 10.89
CA GLU A 688 1.66 -16.94 9.73
C GLU A 688 1.79 -18.26 8.93
N LEU A 689 0.67 -18.70 8.34
CA LEU A 689 0.56 -19.79 7.37
C LEU A 689 -0.29 -19.31 6.20
N GLU A 690 0.33 -19.24 5.03
CA GLU A 690 -0.32 -18.79 3.81
C GLU A 690 -0.51 -19.96 2.82
N VAL A 691 -1.59 -19.88 2.05
CA VAL A 691 -1.88 -20.82 0.96
C VAL A 691 -2.17 -20.02 -0.30
N TRP A 692 -1.21 -19.99 -1.23
CA TRP A 692 -1.28 -19.18 -2.44
C TRP A 692 -1.80 -19.99 -3.63
N THR A 693 -2.90 -19.55 -4.24
CA THR A 693 -3.50 -20.21 -5.41
C THR A 693 -3.96 -19.19 -6.44
N ALA A 694 -4.23 -19.60 -7.67
CA ALA A 694 -4.82 -18.74 -8.67
C ALA A 694 -6.16 -18.15 -8.17
N ALA A 695 -6.41 -16.87 -8.44
CA ALA A 695 -7.61 -16.15 -8.01
C ALA A 695 -8.87 -16.58 -8.80
N LEU A 696 -9.34 -17.81 -8.56
CA LEU A 696 -10.53 -18.40 -9.17
C LEU A 696 -11.64 -18.49 -8.13
N PHE A 697 -12.87 -18.17 -8.53
CA PHE A 697 -14.00 -18.04 -7.63
C PHE A 697 -15.29 -18.64 -8.19
N HIS A 698 -16.09 -19.21 -7.31
CA HIS A 698 -17.52 -19.39 -7.44
C HIS A 698 -18.22 -18.14 -6.92
N LEU A 699 -19.33 -17.77 -7.54
CA LEU A 699 -20.20 -16.70 -7.06
C LEU A 699 -21.49 -17.35 -6.56
N ARG A 700 -21.66 -17.45 -5.24
CA ARG A 700 -22.81 -18.13 -4.62
C ARG A 700 -23.88 -17.11 -4.26
N GLY A 701 -25.09 -17.26 -4.77
CA GLY A 701 -26.22 -16.39 -4.41
C GLY A 701 -26.67 -16.66 -2.97
N GLU A 702 -26.78 -15.62 -2.15
CA GLU A 702 -27.08 -15.75 -0.71
C GLU A 702 -28.48 -16.31 -0.47
N HIS A 703 -29.48 -15.90 -1.27
CA HIS A 703 -30.86 -16.33 -1.10
C HIS A 703 -31.09 -17.83 -1.38
N SER A 704 -30.39 -18.41 -2.35
CA SER A 704 -30.62 -19.79 -2.82
C SER A 704 -29.51 -20.77 -2.43
N GLY A 705 -28.32 -20.26 -2.11
CA GLY A 705 -27.11 -21.04 -1.91
C GLY A 705 -26.50 -21.65 -3.17
N LYS A 706 -27.01 -21.32 -4.37
CA LYS A 706 -26.59 -21.81 -5.69
C LYS A 706 -25.48 -20.97 -6.31
N LEU A 707 -24.80 -21.49 -7.33
CA LEU A 707 -23.69 -20.82 -8.00
C LEU A 707 -24.12 -20.11 -9.28
N MET A 708 -23.47 -18.99 -9.59
CA MET A 708 -23.52 -18.35 -10.90
C MET A 708 -22.80 -19.22 -11.93
N GLY A 709 -23.52 -19.62 -12.97
CA GLY A 709 -23.04 -20.46 -14.06
C GLY A 709 -23.51 -19.97 -15.42
N VAL A 710 -23.01 -20.62 -16.47
CA VAL A 710 -23.42 -20.31 -17.86
C VAL A 710 -24.38 -21.40 -18.31
N GLU A 711 -25.49 -20.99 -18.94
CA GLU A 711 -26.49 -21.95 -19.40
C GLU A 711 -25.84 -23.07 -20.24
N ARG A 712 -26.07 -24.32 -19.83
CA ARG A 712 -25.60 -25.53 -20.54
C ARG A 712 -24.09 -25.54 -20.84
N MET A 713 -23.26 -24.81 -20.08
CA MET A 713 -21.82 -24.65 -20.33
C MET A 713 -21.49 -24.13 -21.74
N LEU A 714 -22.41 -23.40 -22.38
CA LEU A 714 -22.17 -22.88 -23.73
C LEU A 714 -20.89 -22.02 -23.75
N GLY A 715 -20.09 -22.14 -24.81
CA GLY A 715 -18.88 -21.34 -25.02
C GLY A 715 -19.08 -20.18 -26.00
N THR A 716 -20.32 -19.83 -26.32
CA THR A 716 -20.66 -18.84 -27.34
C THR A 716 -20.98 -17.48 -26.72
N PRO A 717 -20.53 -16.37 -27.35
CA PRO A 717 -20.93 -15.02 -26.97
C PRO A 717 -22.46 -14.86 -26.93
N GLY A 718 -22.97 -14.15 -25.93
CA GLY A 718 -24.38 -13.94 -25.67
C GLY A 718 -25.09 -15.08 -24.92
N ALA A 719 -24.39 -16.15 -24.54
CA ALA A 719 -24.97 -17.21 -23.71
C ALA A 719 -25.39 -16.68 -22.34
N ARG A 720 -26.56 -17.09 -21.86
CA ARG A 720 -27.15 -16.56 -20.64
C ARG A 720 -26.40 -17.00 -19.39
N VAL A 721 -26.28 -16.08 -18.43
CA VAL A 721 -25.82 -16.38 -17.07
C VAL A 721 -27.00 -16.68 -16.16
N GLN A 722 -26.90 -17.75 -15.39
CA GLN A 722 -27.97 -18.30 -14.56
C GLN A 722 -27.43 -18.70 -13.18
N GLN A 723 -28.32 -18.96 -12.22
CA GLN A 723 -27.94 -19.73 -11.02
C GLN A 723 -28.19 -21.24 -11.23
N TYR A 724 -27.34 -22.07 -10.65
CA TYR A 724 -27.46 -23.52 -10.69
C TYR A 724 -26.84 -24.19 -9.45
N ASP A 725 -27.33 -25.35 -9.05
CA ASP A 725 -26.70 -26.16 -8.01
C ASP A 725 -25.25 -26.50 -8.40
N ASP A 726 -24.34 -26.51 -7.42
CA ASP A 726 -22.97 -26.90 -7.71
C ASP A 726 -22.92 -28.36 -8.17
N ASN A 727 -22.48 -28.56 -9.41
CA ASN A 727 -22.34 -29.84 -10.11
C ASN A 727 -20.89 -30.10 -10.54
N GLY A 728 -19.94 -29.28 -10.05
CA GLY A 728 -18.51 -29.39 -10.34
C GLY A 728 -18.08 -28.95 -11.73
N THR A 729 -18.96 -28.36 -12.56
CA THR A 729 -18.60 -27.99 -13.94
C THR A 729 -17.83 -26.67 -14.03
N ARG A 730 -16.98 -26.57 -15.06
CA ARG A 730 -16.03 -25.45 -15.23
C ARG A 730 -16.72 -24.10 -15.46
N ASP A 731 -17.96 -24.08 -15.92
CA ASP A 731 -18.72 -22.84 -16.18
C ASP A 731 -19.17 -22.12 -14.89
N HIS A 732 -19.08 -22.76 -13.74
CA HIS A 732 -19.30 -22.11 -12.44
C HIS A 732 -18.08 -21.32 -11.95
N HIS A 733 -16.95 -21.41 -12.67
CA HIS A 733 -15.66 -20.87 -12.23
C HIS A 733 -15.37 -19.55 -12.94
N TRP A 734 -15.15 -18.53 -12.13
CA TRP A 734 -14.98 -17.16 -12.54
C TRP A 734 -13.62 -16.62 -12.08
N ARG A 735 -12.97 -15.81 -12.91
CA ARG A 735 -11.76 -15.09 -12.59
C ARG A 735 -12.04 -13.60 -12.66
N PHE A 736 -11.78 -12.88 -11.56
CA PHE A 736 -11.76 -11.42 -11.60
C PHE A 736 -10.42 -10.97 -12.19
N ALA A 737 -10.46 -10.33 -13.34
CA ALA A 737 -9.30 -9.66 -13.91
C ALA A 737 -9.39 -8.16 -13.55
N PRO A 738 -8.47 -7.64 -12.71
CA PRO A 738 -8.47 -6.25 -12.33
C PRO A 738 -8.42 -5.33 -13.54
N ALA A 739 -9.31 -4.33 -13.54
CA ALA A 739 -9.33 -3.23 -14.46
C ALA A 739 -9.05 -1.93 -13.68
N ALA A 740 -8.88 -0.84 -14.41
CA ALA A 740 -8.56 0.44 -13.81
C ALA A 740 -9.71 0.97 -12.91
N GLY A 741 -9.38 1.70 -11.84
CA GLY A 741 -10.38 2.32 -10.95
C GLY A 741 -11.04 1.42 -9.91
N GLY A 742 -10.44 0.26 -9.61
CA GLY A 742 -11.02 -0.73 -8.71
C GLY A 742 -12.21 -1.49 -9.32
N TRP A 743 -12.32 -1.49 -10.66
CA TRP A 743 -13.24 -2.32 -11.42
C TRP A 743 -12.56 -3.63 -11.82
N SER A 744 -13.32 -4.61 -12.29
CA SER A 744 -12.79 -5.86 -12.84
C SER A 744 -13.68 -6.37 -13.97
N THR A 745 -13.09 -7.05 -14.95
CA THR A 745 -13.86 -8.00 -15.77
C THR A 745 -13.98 -9.32 -15.02
N VAL A 746 -15.04 -10.08 -15.28
CA VAL A 746 -15.31 -11.37 -14.63
C VAL A 746 -15.33 -12.44 -15.70
N GLU A 747 -14.21 -13.14 -15.88
CA GLU A 747 -14.02 -14.12 -16.94
C GLU A 747 -14.49 -15.50 -16.53
N ASN A 748 -15.23 -16.16 -17.40
CA ASN A 748 -15.64 -17.55 -17.22
C ASN A 748 -14.52 -18.50 -17.66
N LEU A 749 -14.10 -19.40 -16.80
CA LEU A 749 -12.98 -20.31 -17.08
C LEU A 749 -13.30 -21.41 -18.09
N ASN A 750 -14.57 -21.71 -18.36
CA ASN A 750 -14.94 -22.71 -19.36
C ASN A 750 -14.82 -22.16 -20.78
N SER A 751 -15.22 -20.90 -20.99
CA SER A 751 -15.29 -20.29 -22.32
C SER A 751 -14.15 -19.29 -22.61
N GLY A 752 -13.55 -18.69 -21.58
CA GLY A 752 -12.66 -17.53 -21.71
C GLY A 752 -13.40 -16.21 -21.99
N LEU A 753 -14.74 -16.22 -22.00
CA LEU A 753 -15.59 -15.05 -22.23
C LEU A 753 -15.86 -14.30 -20.91
N VAL A 754 -16.27 -13.04 -21.00
CA VAL A 754 -16.47 -12.18 -19.81
C VAL A 754 -17.95 -11.94 -19.51
N LEU A 755 -18.30 -11.88 -18.22
CA LEU A 755 -19.62 -11.48 -17.74
C LEU A 755 -19.94 -10.07 -18.24
N ALA A 756 -21.10 -9.93 -18.89
CA ALA A 756 -21.51 -8.70 -19.51
C ALA A 756 -23.03 -8.49 -19.39
N VAL A 757 -23.44 -7.23 -19.40
CA VAL A 757 -24.84 -6.87 -19.57
C VAL A 757 -25.24 -7.11 -21.02
N ALA A 758 -26.33 -7.82 -21.31
CA ALA A 758 -26.71 -8.21 -22.67
C ALA A 758 -26.92 -7.03 -23.65
N SER A 759 -27.30 -5.86 -23.13
CA SER A 759 -27.36 -4.63 -23.94
C SER A 759 -25.94 -4.15 -24.30
N ARG A 760 -25.69 -3.93 -25.60
CA ARG A 760 -24.41 -3.41 -26.11
C ARG A 760 -24.29 -1.88 -26.10
N GLY A 761 -25.35 -1.15 -25.76
CA GLY A 761 -25.32 0.31 -25.61
C GLY A 761 -25.50 0.75 -24.16
N ASP A 762 -24.92 1.90 -23.81
CA ASP A 762 -24.92 2.49 -22.46
C ASP A 762 -26.33 2.87 -21.97
N ASP A 763 -27.24 3.19 -22.89
CA ASP A 763 -28.60 3.68 -22.58
C ASP A 763 -29.68 2.57 -22.52
N GLY A 764 -29.30 1.30 -22.73
CA GLY A 764 -30.25 0.20 -22.94
C GLY A 764 -30.47 -0.74 -21.74
N ALA A 765 -29.69 -0.57 -20.67
CA ALA A 765 -29.63 -1.51 -19.55
C ALA A 765 -30.50 -1.05 -18.37
N ASN A 766 -31.71 -1.62 -18.27
CA ASN A 766 -32.66 -1.33 -17.19
C ASN A 766 -32.72 -2.47 -16.18
N ASN A 767 -33.48 -2.27 -15.10
CA ASN A 767 -33.85 -3.33 -14.16
C ASN A 767 -34.42 -4.56 -14.93
N ASN A 768 -34.02 -5.76 -14.51
CA ASN A 768 -34.26 -7.07 -15.15
C ASN A 768 -33.59 -7.31 -16.51
N THR A 769 -32.63 -6.49 -16.94
CA THR A 769 -31.82 -6.81 -18.13
C THR A 769 -30.97 -8.06 -17.88
N ASN A 770 -30.99 -9.04 -18.79
CA ASN A 770 -30.20 -10.27 -18.64
C ASN A 770 -28.70 -10.02 -18.61
N LEU A 771 -28.00 -10.79 -17.78
CA LEU A 771 -26.56 -10.96 -17.87
C LEU A 771 -26.24 -12.16 -18.76
N VAL A 772 -25.16 -11.99 -19.52
CA VAL A 772 -24.61 -12.97 -20.46
C VAL A 772 -23.11 -13.08 -20.24
N GLN A 773 -22.49 -14.10 -20.83
CA GLN A 773 -21.07 -14.01 -21.16
C GLN A 773 -20.91 -13.51 -22.60
N ASP A 774 -19.88 -12.74 -22.89
CA ASP A 774 -19.65 -12.18 -24.22
C ASP A 774 -18.15 -12.05 -24.52
N ASP A 775 -17.80 -11.81 -25.78
CA ASP A 775 -16.43 -11.48 -26.18
C ASP A 775 -15.95 -10.24 -25.42
N TYR A 776 -14.65 -10.17 -25.11
CA TYR A 776 -14.06 -8.96 -24.55
C TYR A 776 -14.25 -7.79 -25.53
N ASP A 777 -15.00 -6.78 -25.11
CA ASP A 777 -15.27 -5.56 -25.87
C ASP A 777 -14.44 -4.41 -25.27
N TYR A 778 -13.91 -3.55 -26.12
CA TYR A 778 -13.21 -2.34 -25.68
C TYR A 778 -14.21 -1.20 -25.42
N ASP A 779 -13.86 -0.28 -24.54
CA ASP A 779 -14.54 1.00 -24.43
C ASP A 779 -14.40 1.82 -25.73
N ASP A 780 -15.18 2.90 -25.83
CA ASP A 780 -15.25 3.73 -27.05
C ASP A 780 -13.89 4.35 -27.44
N ASN A 781 -12.96 4.42 -26.48
CA ASN A 781 -11.62 4.97 -26.67
C ASN A 781 -10.57 3.89 -26.98
N GLY A 782 -10.92 2.60 -26.90
CA GLY A 782 -10.01 1.49 -27.15
C GLY A 782 -8.97 1.27 -26.04
N GLU A 783 -9.14 1.88 -24.87
CA GLU A 783 -8.13 1.93 -23.80
C GLU A 783 -8.38 0.93 -22.66
N GLY A 784 -9.58 0.35 -22.58
CA GLY A 784 -9.95 -0.61 -21.54
C GLY A 784 -11.20 -1.43 -21.87
N PRO A 785 -11.69 -2.28 -20.94
CA PRO A 785 -12.92 -3.04 -21.15
C PRO A 785 -14.14 -2.11 -21.19
N ALA A 786 -15.13 -2.42 -22.03
CA ALA A 786 -16.36 -1.66 -22.14
C ALA A 786 -17.12 -1.57 -20.79
N PRO A 787 -17.79 -0.45 -20.46
CA PRO A 787 -18.51 -0.28 -19.18
C PRO A 787 -19.50 -1.39 -18.85
N ARG A 788 -20.13 -2.00 -19.87
CA ARG A 788 -21.06 -3.13 -19.73
C ARG A 788 -20.41 -4.42 -19.21
N GLN A 789 -19.08 -4.53 -19.27
CA GLN A 789 -18.28 -5.68 -18.85
C GLN A 789 -17.47 -5.41 -17.57
N LEU A 790 -17.57 -4.20 -17.03
CA LEU A 790 -16.86 -3.78 -15.82
C LEU A 790 -17.75 -3.93 -14.60
N TRP A 791 -17.24 -4.64 -13.59
CA TRP A 791 -17.92 -4.99 -12.36
C TRP A 791 -17.12 -4.56 -11.13
N LYS A 792 -17.81 -4.12 -10.09
CA LYS A 792 -17.23 -3.77 -8.78
C LYS A 792 -17.86 -4.63 -7.70
N VAL A 793 -17.02 -5.29 -6.92
CA VAL A 793 -17.43 -6.07 -5.75
C VAL A 793 -17.57 -5.11 -4.57
N GLN A 794 -18.78 -4.96 -4.03
CA GLN A 794 -19.05 -4.05 -2.91
C GLN A 794 -19.45 -4.84 -1.67
N ALA A 795 -18.68 -4.73 -0.60
CA ALA A 795 -18.96 -5.42 0.67
C ALA A 795 -20.24 -4.89 1.34
N GLN A 796 -21.06 -5.79 1.86
CA GLN A 796 -22.30 -5.52 2.61
C GLN A 796 -22.23 -6.04 4.06
N GLY A 797 -20.99 -6.20 4.56
CA GLY A 797 -20.71 -6.82 5.85
C GLY A 797 -20.94 -8.32 5.87
N SER A 798 -20.34 -8.99 6.86
CA SER A 798 -20.37 -10.45 7.02
C SER A 798 -20.09 -11.15 5.69
N GLY A 799 -19.00 -10.75 5.02
CA GLY A 799 -18.55 -11.15 3.66
C GLY A 799 -19.65 -11.52 2.65
N ARG A 800 -20.69 -10.71 2.56
CA ARG A 800 -21.67 -10.69 1.46
C ARG A 800 -21.33 -9.52 0.56
N PHE A 801 -21.59 -9.67 -0.72
CA PHE A 801 -21.17 -8.71 -1.73
C PHE A 801 -22.29 -8.41 -2.72
N LEU A 802 -22.34 -7.16 -3.16
CA LEU A 802 -23.01 -6.79 -4.40
C LEU A 802 -21.99 -6.82 -5.54
N LEU A 803 -22.44 -7.21 -6.74
CA LEU A 803 -21.67 -7.07 -7.98
C LEU A 803 -22.29 -5.95 -8.80
N ARG A 804 -21.74 -4.73 -8.67
CA ARG A 804 -22.25 -3.54 -9.36
C ARG A 804 -21.64 -3.41 -10.75
N ASN A 805 -22.46 -3.14 -11.76
CA ASN A 805 -22.00 -2.87 -13.12
C ASN A 805 -21.63 -1.38 -13.30
N LYS A 806 -20.56 -1.10 -14.05
CA LYS A 806 -20.10 0.29 -14.31
C LYS A 806 -21.06 1.05 -15.21
N GLY A 807 -21.51 0.44 -16.31
CA GLY A 807 -22.34 1.10 -17.32
C GLY A 807 -23.73 1.48 -16.80
N SER A 808 -24.42 0.58 -16.11
CA SER A 808 -25.79 0.82 -15.62
C SER A 808 -25.87 1.38 -14.20
N GLY A 809 -24.83 1.20 -13.39
CA GLY A 809 -24.87 1.46 -11.94
C GLY A 809 -25.73 0.46 -11.13
N LEU A 810 -26.41 -0.50 -11.79
CA LEU A 810 -27.23 -1.55 -11.19
C LEU A 810 -26.38 -2.74 -10.72
N VAL A 811 -26.95 -3.65 -9.94
CA VAL A 811 -26.26 -4.82 -9.37
C VAL A 811 -26.71 -6.12 -10.03
N ALA A 812 -25.85 -7.15 -10.07
CA ALA A 812 -26.25 -8.49 -10.48
C ALA A 812 -27.13 -9.13 -9.40
N GLY A 813 -28.33 -9.56 -9.76
CA GLY A 813 -29.26 -10.25 -8.87
C GLY A 813 -30.07 -11.32 -9.57
N ILE A 814 -30.82 -12.10 -8.82
CA ILE A 814 -31.64 -13.20 -9.36
C ILE A 814 -33.03 -12.71 -9.78
N GLU A 815 -33.42 -13.04 -11.01
CA GLU A 815 -34.73 -12.73 -11.55
C GLU A 815 -35.85 -13.26 -10.63
N ALA A 816 -36.80 -12.37 -10.32
CA ALA A 816 -37.96 -12.66 -9.47
C ALA A 816 -37.64 -13.30 -8.10
N ASN A 817 -36.42 -13.10 -7.56
CA ASN A 817 -35.96 -13.72 -6.30
C ASN A 817 -36.03 -15.26 -6.31
N SER A 818 -35.99 -15.89 -7.48
CA SER A 818 -36.12 -17.34 -7.61
C SER A 818 -35.01 -18.10 -6.86
N THR A 819 -35.33 -19.30 -6.35
CA THR A 819 -34.35 -20.25 -5.80
C THR A 819 -34.15 -21.48 -6.69
N SER A 820 -34.81 -21.52 -7.86
CA SER A 820 -34.75 -22.62 -8.80
C SER A 820 -33.46 -22.61 -9.63
N ASN A 821 -33.01 -23.81 -10.02
CA ASN A 821 -32.00 -23.96 -11.07
C ASN A 821 -32.47 -23.29 -12.37
N SER A 822 -31.51 -22.71 -13.10
CA SER A 822 -31.72 -22.01 -14.36
C SER A 822 -32.54 -20.72 -14.26
N ALA A 823 -32.74 -20.17 -13.06
CA ALA A 823 -33.19 -18.79 -12.94
C ALA A 823 -32.09 -17.84 -13.44
N ASN A 824 -32.49 -16.79 -14.16
CA ASN A 824 -31.56 -15.87 -14.81
C ASN A 824 -30.88 -14.96 -13.78
N VAL A 825 -29.62 -14.65 -14.03
CA VAL A 825 -28.97 -13.50 -13.39
C VAL A 825 -29.23 -12.27 -14.25
N VAL A 826 -29.74 -11.22 -13.62
CA VAL A 826 -30.18 -9.99 -14.28
C VAL A 826 -29.62 -8.76 -13.55
N LEU A 827 -29.61 -7.61 -14.21
CA LEU A 827 -29.41 -6.34 -13.54
C LEU A 827 -30.59 -6.01 -12.65
N ARG A 828 -30.31 -5.50 -11.44
CA ARG A 828 -31.28 -5.13 -10.45
C ARG A 828 -30.98 -3.81 -9.78
N GLU A 829 -32.04 -3.09 -9.43
CA GLU A 829 -31.93 -2.04 -8.42
C GLU A 829 -31.51 -2.65 -7.08
N ASP A 830 -30.67 -1.92 -6.36
CA ASP A 830 -30.23 -2.30 -5.03
C ASP A 830 -31.33 -1.98 -4.01
N ASP A 831 -32.27 -2.92 -3.87
CA ASP A 831 -33.41 -2.85 -2.95
C ASP A 831 -33.14 -3.56 -1.60
N GLY A 832 -31.88 -3.92 -1.34
CA GLY A 832 -31.47 -4.67 -0.15
C GLY A 832 -31.91 -6.14 -0.11
N ALA A 833 -32.47 -6.69 -1.19
CA ALA A 833 -32.88 -8.09 -1.23
C ALA A 833 -31.69 -9.06 -1.19
N GLU A 834 -31.82 -10.16 -0.44
CA GLU A 834 -30.79 -11.22 -0.39
C GLU A 834 -30.50 -11.86 -1.74
N SER A 835 -31.45 -11.79 -2.69
CA SER A 835 -31.29 -12.26 -4.07
C SER A 835 -30.34 -11.40 -4.91
N ASN A 836 -29.92 -10.23 -4.42
CA ASN A 836 -28.87 -9.40 -5.02
C ASN A 836 -27.49 -9.66 -4.39
N LEU A 837 -27.44 -10.41 -3.28
CA LEU A 837 -26.22 -10.64 -2.52
C LEU A 837 -25.53 -11.94 -2.97
N TRP A 838 -24.21 -11.86 -3.05
CA TRP A 838 -23.33 -12.96 -3.44
C TRP A 838 -22.25 -13.19 -2.39
N SER A 839 -21.89 -14.45 -2.15
CA SER A 839 -20.60 -14.83 -1.58
C SER A 839 -19.60 -15.08 -2.71
N VAL A 840 -18.43 -14.46 -2.62
CA VAL A 840 -17.29 -14.75 -3.52
C VAL A 840 -16.44 -15.83 -2.87
N LEU A 841 -16.44 -17.00 -3.49
CA LEU A 841 -16.00 -18.25 -2.89
C LEU A 841 -14.82 -18.82 -3.69
N PRO A 842 -13.60 -18.98 -3.16
CA PRO A 842 -12.50 -19.63 -3.89
C PRO A 842 -12.89 -20.95 -4.58
N ALA A 843 -12.43 -21.19 -5.81
CA ALA A 843 -12.82 -22.32 -6.65
C ALA A 843 -11.63 -23.12 -7.19
N ALA A 844 -11.81 -24.44 -7.34
CA ALA A 844 -10.71 -25.41 -7.36
C ALA A 844 -10.75 -26.32 -8.57
N ILE A 845 -9.95 -26.03 -9.60
CA ILE A 845 -9.80 -26.96 -10.73
C ILE A 845 -8.39 -26.96 -11.30
N GLU A 846 -7.75 -25.79 -11.46
CA GLU A 846 -6.42 -25.64 -12.07
C GLU A 846 -5.73 -24.36 -11.53
N GLY A 847 -4.39 -24.32 -11.52
CA GLY A 847 -3.65 -23.07 -11.32
C GLY A 847 -2.54 -23.10 -10.26
N CYS A 848 -1.45 -23.77 -10.61
CA CYS A 848 -0.09 -23.34 -10.26
C CYS A 848 0.51 -22.73 -11.53
#